data_AF-A0A6I5NS81-F1
#
_entry.id   AF-A0A6I5NS81-F1
#
_cell.length_a   1.000
_cell.length_b   1.000
_cell.length_c   1.000
_cell.angle_alpha   90.00
_cell.angle_beta   90.00
_cell.angle_gamma   90.00
#
_symmetry.space_group_name_H-M   'P 1'
#
loop_
_entity.id
_entity.type
_entity.pdbx_description
1 polymer ?
#
loop_
_entity_poly.entity_id
_entity_poly.type
_entity_poly.pdbx_seq_one_letter_code
_entity_poly.pdbx_strand_id
1 'polypeptide(L)'
;MLSFKPAISLSIVLVTLVWSQPAQAQSITTDPNGTQTIVAPNGDRYDISGGNLSGDGANLFHSFEQFGLSQNEIANFLSHPDIQNILGRVVGGDPSVINGLIQVSGSNANLYLMNPAGVIFGPEATLNVPADFMVTTANEIGIGDGWFSAVGENDYASLMGDPNALLFSATQPGSIVNAGNLAVGEGQNLSVIGGTVVNTGTLSAAGDGNVTVAAIPGERRVLISHPDMLLSLELYEVEVEANGLASALSLSELLTGGNVTVATGVEVDEAGRTWLRGTEVNPGDVAIAGNVIGGQVQLAAANRVTVVGDSEKLITTHNGSHSAPIVTRFSSDGTDAAQLVFLDTTVPDYTRLLFGAADGTTTVAIPVSENGIARVTDVLHQVDAADAVHIVSEGNEGEFWLGNAYVSNETLEQYKAQLQQWGGLLSAEADILIYACLAARGTAGLSLLNEIASLTGADVAGSIDLTGNEANGGDWLLERSVGQIEAGRAFETITLEEYDGLLQVFTATDAASLIAAITTANGNTETDTINLANNITLTAVDNATNGNNGLPAITAAERLTINGMGNTIARDAAAPDFRLVHVALGADLEINETTLSGGVANAGGAGDDGGAIFNLGTLTVNDSTITGNEAADDGGGIQSFNANPNAATVTINNSTISGNTAAGNGGGLSNTTFTNSPANGSVMTINGSTISGNTSNVGGGVAQLGQNANNSAVMTINNSTISGNTVVFGGGGLYNRGQTAVLGSTVTITNSTIVQNEVTNPGSSAGGILNLNFMGGVDTARVTVGNSIVAQNTATVFPDVRRASAVNSPIVDGGNNLIGVDSQGIFTTSTLVGSVAVPLDPVLLPLGDYGGPTQTHAFYIGSPVRDTGSDALAIAAALTTDHRGANRFNGPVDIGAFESQGYSLTATVGNNQSTLPSNTFGTNLGVQVTEDFVNSALPIPGVNVTFTVNPGSSGASGNPVSSTSTTDATGFATTSPLTANDIAGDFTVTASSPMLGDATFNLTNTSLPPVDPPPVDPPDPTLPTSELLSFWIDIQEPLLIPKTACGFSPPIDVAVNIPGLADRLPPPDIDKQGLGTACEFSLIEYRYRTSNTTP
;
A
#
# COMPACT_ATOMS: atom_id res chain seq x y z
N MET A 1 28.89 -23.89 -49.22
CA MET A 1 29.82 -24.83 -49.85
C MET A 1 30.75 -25.38 -48.78
N LEU A 2 31.07 -26.68 -48.89
CA LEU A 2 32.11 -27.45 -48.19
C LEU A 2 31.84 -27.92 -46.74
N SER A 3 31.40 -29.18 -46.71
CA SER A 3 31.50 -30.17 -45.64
C SER A 3 32.95 -30.42 -45.22
N PHE A 4 33.19 -30.73 -43.94
CA PHE A 4 34.22 -31.70 -43.54
C PHE A 4 33.85 -32.39 -42.21
N LYS A 5 33.68 -33.73 -42.27
CA LYS A 5 33.84 -34.64 -41.11
C LYS A 5 35.34 -34.78 -40.81
N PRO A 6 35.73 -35.06 -39.56
CA PRO A 6 36.30 -36.38 -39.26
C PRO A 6 35.92 -36.90 -37.85
N ALA A 7 35.52 -38.16 -37.71
CA ALA A 7 36.34 -39.32 -37.37
C ALA A 7 36.35 -39.62 -35.85
N ILE A 8 35.57 -40.64 -35.51
CA ILE A 8 35.52 -41.30 -34.20
C ILE A 8 36.84 -42.06 -34.01
N SER A 9 37.61 -41.71 -32.96
CA SER A 9 38.69 -42.53 -32.43
C SER A 9 38.39 -42.88 -30.99
N LEU A 10 38.08 -44.16 -30.78
CA LEU A 10 37.74 -44.79 -29.51
C LEU A 10 39.03 -45.00 -28.71
N SER A 11 39.30 -44.12 -27.74
CA SER A 11 40.36 -44.33 -26.74
C SER A 11 39.70 -44.80 -25.43
N ILE A 12 39.94 -46.07 -25.11
CA ILE A 12 39.55 -46.73 -23.87
C ILE A 12 40.31 -46.05 -22.73
N VAL A 13 39.65 -45.15 -22.00
CA VAL A 13 40.12 -44.66 -20.69
C VAL A 13 39.51 -45.58 -19.64
N LEU A 14 40.40 -46.28 -18.95
CA LEU A 14 40.15 -47.17 -17.85
C LEU A 14 39.43 -46.39 -16.73
N VAL A 15 38.12 -46.62 -16.59
CA VAL A 15 37.33 -46.07 -15.48
C VAL A 15 37.84 -46.74 -14.19
N THR A 16 38.78 -46.10 -13.51
CA THR A 16 38.92 -46.26 -12.07
C THR A 16 37.67 -45.63 -11.47
N LEU A 17 36.74 -46.48 -11.05
CA LEU A 17 35.62 -46.13 -10.18
C LEU A 17 36.22 -45.53 -8.91
N VAL A 18 36.47 -44.22 -8.91
CA VAL A 18 36.53 -43.44 -7.68
C VAL A 18 35.07 -43.35 -7.28
N TRP A 19 34.71 -44.09 -6.25
CA TRP A 19 33.44 -43.91 -5.59
C TRP A 19 33.44 -42.47 -5.10
N SER A 20 32.74 -41.57 -5.80
CA SER A 20 32.39 -40.26 -5.24
C SER A 20 31.55 -40.58 -4.01
N GLN A 21 32.16 -40.44 -2.84
CA GLN A 21 31.38 -40.46 -1.62
C GLN A 21 30.34 -39.34 -1.73
N PRO A 22 29.05 -39.59 -1.47
CA PRO A 22 28.11 -38.50 -1.32
C PRO A 22 28.66 -37.60 -0.21
N ALA A 23 28.85 -36.31 -0.53
CA ALA A 23 29.26 -35.33 0.46
C ALA A 23 28.22 -35.32 1.60
N GLN A 24 28.70 -35.48 2.83
CA GLN A 24 27.86 -35.38 4.02
C GLN A 24 27.38 -33.93 4.15
N ALA A 25 26.08 -33.74 4.34
CA ALA A 25 25.52 -32.46 4.75
C ALA A 25 26.15 -31.99 6.07
N GLN A 26 26.26 -30.68 6.26
CA GLN A 26 26.71 -30.10 7.52
C GLN A 26 25.52 -30.12 8.50
N SER A 27 25.38 -31.20 9.27
CA SER A 27 24.34 -31.33 10.30
C SER A 27 24.53 -30.29 11.41
N ILE A 28 23.45 -29.84 12.06
CA ILE A 28 23.55 -28.99 13.25
C ILE A 28 24.22 -29.77 14.38
N THR A 29 25.35 -29.28 14.86
CA THR A 29 26.10 -29.88 15.97
C THR A 29 26.34 -28.84 17.07
N THR A 30 26.13 -29.27 18.32
CA THR A 30 26.27 -28.40 19.49
C THR A 30 27.74 -28.19 19.85
N ASP A 31 28.09 -26.98 20.29
CA ASP A 31 29.38 -26.72 20.94
C ASP A 31 29.40 -27.39 22.34
N PRO A 32 30.25 -28.41 22.58
CA PRO A 32 30.28 -29.14 23.85
C PRO A 32 30.69 -28.30 25.06
N ASN A 33 31.35 -27.16 24.86
CA ASN A 33 31.85 -26.29 25.92
C ASN A 33 31.06 -24.97 26.03
N GLY A 34 30.02 -24.77 25.21
CA GLY A 34 29.27 -23.52 25.14
C GLY A 34 28.05 -23.47 26.08
N THR A 35 26.89 -23.08 25.54
CA THR A 35 25.70 -22.71 26.33
C THR A 35 24.86 -23.89 26.83
N GLN A 36 25.38 -25.13 26.87
CA GLN A 36 24.56 -26.34 27.09
C GLN A 36 23.38 -26.42 26.10
N THR A 37 23.60 -26.00 24.86
CA THR A 37 22.59 -26.15 23.79
C THR A 37 22.31 -27.62 23.55
N ILE A 38 21.05 -27.98 23.43
CA ILE A 38 20.58 -29.34 23.14
C ILE A 38 19.96 -29.32 21.76
N VAL A 39 20.52 -30.10 20.84
CA VAL A 39 19.95 -30.34 19.50
C VAL A 39 19.39 -31.76 19.49
N ALA A 40 18.06 -31.88 19.53
CA ALA A 40 17.35 -33.15 19.54
C ALA A 40 16.79 -33.44 18.13
N PRO A 41 17.38 -34.39 17.38
CA PRO A 41 16.85 -34.77 16.08
C PRO A 41 15.56 -35.58 16.21
N ASN A 42 14.56 -35.24 15.41
CA ASN A 42 13.26 -35.89 15.29
C ASN A 42 12.88 -36.01 13.80
N GLY A 43 13.39 -37.06 13.14
CA GLY A 43 13.32 -37.17 11.69
C GLY A 43 14.18 -36.09 11.04
N ASP A 44 13.61 -35.34 10.10
CA ASP A 44 14.27 -34.22 9.41
C ASP A 44 14.20 -32.90 10.22
N ARG A 45 13.62 -32.90 11.42
CA ARG A 45 13.53 -31.73 12.30
C ARG A 45 14.54 -31.82 13.44
N TYR A 46 15.29 -30.75 13.66
CA TYR A 46 16.20 -30.54 14.78
C TYR A 46 15.55 -29.59 15.79
N ASP A 47 15.09 -30.14 16.92
CA ASP A 47 14.56 -29.34 18.03
C ASP A 47 15.70 -28.79 18.89
N ILE A 48 15.87 -27.48 18.88
CA ILE A 48 16.93 -26.76 19.59
C ILE A 48 16.34 -26.23 20.89
N SER A 49 16.90 -26.66 22.02
CA SER A 49 16.49 -26.28 23.37
C SER A 49 17.70 -26.19 24.30
N GLY A 50 17.48 -26.04 25.60
CA GLY A 50 18.57 -25.74 26.54
C GLY A 50 19.03 -24.30 26.35
N GLY A 51 20.34 -24.05 26.37
CA GLY A 51 20.89 -22.70 26.28
C GLY A 51 21.12 -22.04 27.64
N ASN A 52 21.74 -20.87 27.63
CA ASN A 52 21.94 -20.04 28.82
C ASN A 52 21.05 -18.80 28.74
N LEU A 53 20.52 -18.36 29.87
CA LEU A 53 19.71 -17.15 29.97
C LEU A 53 20.57 -15.98 30.47
N SER A 54 20.21 -14.78 30.05
CA SER A 54 20.66 -13.54 30.69
C SER A 54 20.17 -13.42 32.13
N GLY A 55 20.78 -12.52 32.90
CA GLY A 55 20.43 -12.28 34.30
C GLY A 55 18.97 -11.81 34.52
N ASP A 56 18.38 -11.16 33.52
CA ASP A 56 16.98 -10.74 33.49
C ASP A 56 16.04 -11.79 32.87
N GLY A 57 16.57 -12.86 32.28
CA GLY A 57 15.83 -13.93 31.64
C GLY A 57 15.27 -13.61 30.25
N ALA A 58 15.53 -12.42 29.70
CA ALA A 58 14.95 -11.98 28.41
C ALA A 58 15.70 -12.54 27.19
N ASN A 59 17.00 -12.84 27.31
CA ASN A 59 17.85 -13.31 26.21
C ASN A 59 18.21 -14.78 26.41
N LEU A 60 18.03 -15.60 25.37
CA LEU A 60 18.38 -17.01 25.33
C LEU A 60 19.54 -17.27 24.35
N PHE A 61 20.66 -17.78 24.86
CA PHE A 61 21.89 -17.97 24.10
C PHE A 61 22.14 -19.43 23.70
N HIS A 62 22.42 -19.65 22.41
CA HIS A 62 22.79 -20.93 21.82
C HIS A 62 24.19 -20.89 21.18
N SER A 63 24.93 -22.00 21.30
CA SER A 63 26.29 -22.16 20.76
C SER A 63 26.37 -23.46 19.95
N PHE A 64 26.78 -23.34 18.69
CA PHE A 64 26.88 -24.44 17.74
C PHE A 64 28.32 -24.59 17.26
N GLU A 65 28.79 -25.83 17.12
CA GLU A 65 30.03 -26.11 16.41
C GLU A 65 29.81 -25.90 14.90
N GLN A 66 28.73 -26.50 14.38
CA GLN A 66 28.28 -26.30 13.01
C GLN A 66 26.77 -26.08 12.97
N PHE A 67 26.32 -25.20 12.07
CA PHE A 67 24.90 -24.94 11.85
C PHE A 67 24.62 -24.96 10.34
N GLY A 68 24.05 -26.06 9.86
CA GLY A 68 23.66 -26.23 8.47
C GLY A 68 22.37 -27.05 8.36
N LEU A 69 21.66 -26.86 7.24
CA LEU A 69 20.42 -27.55 6.91
C LEU A 69 20.43 -28.00 5.45
N SER A 70 19.98 -29.21 5.20
CA SER A 70 19.68 -29.76 3.87
C SER A 70 18.23 -29.47 3.49
N GLN A 71 17.88 -29.79 2.24
CA GLN A 71 16.50 -29.71 1.77
C GLN A 71 15.56 -30.54 2.64
N ASN A 72 14.42 -29.92 3.02
CA ASN A 72 13.39 -30.46 3.91
C ASN A 72 13.78 -30.58 5.39
N GLU A 73 15.02 -30.25 5.76
CA GLU A 73 15.39 -30.22 7.17
C GLU A 73 14.85 -28.94 7.85
N ILE A 74 14.50 -29.05 9.13
CA ILE A 74 13.93 -27.96 9.92
C ILE A 74 14.80 -27.72 11.15
N ALA A 75 15.33 -26.52 11.33
CA ALA A 75 15.86 -26.06 12.63
C ALA A 75 14.74 -25.38 13.41
N ASN A 76 14.27 -26.00 14.49
CA ASN A 76 13.20 -25.45 15.30
C ASN A 76 13.71 -25.04 16.69
N PHE A 77 13.83 -23.74 16.93
CA PHE A 77 14.15 -23.15 18.22
C PHE A 77 12.93 -23.19 19.15
N LEU A 78 13.06 -23.95 20.24
CA LEU A 78 12.03 -24.07 21.27
C LEU A 78 12.24 -22.99 22.32
N SER A 79 11.28 -22.08 22.41
CA SER A 79 11.30 -20.92 23.29
C SER A 79 10.12 -20.92 24.28
N HIS A 80 10.12 -19.96 25.20
CA HIS A 80 9.04 -19.70 26.16
C HIS A 80 8.60 -18.23 26.11
N PRO A 81 7.37 -17.89 26.53
CA PRO A 81 6.81 -16.53 26.38
C PRO A 81 7.63 -15.41 27.04
N ASP A 82 8.46 -15.73 28.03
CA ASP A 82 9.31 -14.76 28.73
C ASP A 82 10.57 -14.36 27.93
N ILE A 83 10.91 -15.11 26.88
CA ILE A 83 12.09 -14.85 26.04
C ILE A 83 11.72 -13.82 24.96
N GLN A 84 12.52 -12.76 24.89
CA GLN A 84 12.42 -11.71 23.89
C GLN A 84 13.39 -11.95 22.72
N ASN A 85 14.62 -12.39 23.01
CA ASN A 85 15.65 -12.58 21.99
C ASN A 85 16.29 -13.97 22.09
N ILE A 86 16.42 -14.66 20.97
CA ILE A 86 17.18 -15.90 20.83
C ILE A 86 18.43 -15.58 20.02
N LEU A 87 19.62 -15.84 20.58
CA LEU A 87 20.91 -15.54 19.94
C LEU A 87 21.72 -16.82 19.75
N GLY A 88 21.98 -17.19 18.51
CA GLY A 88 22.80 -18.33 18.12
C GLY A 88 24.17 -17.90 17.57
N ARG A 89 25.25 -18.49 18.08
CA ARG A 89 26.60 -18.35 17.51
C ARG A 89 27.13 -19.67 16.93
N VAL A 90 27.91 -19.59 15.87
CA VAL A 90 28.65 -20.74 15.30
C VAL A 90 30.14 -20.56 15.53
N VAL A 91 30.80 -21.56 16.15
CA VAL A 91 32.18 -21.45 16.65
C VAL A 91 33.18 -22.37 15.94
N GLY A 92 32.72 -23.34 15.13
CA GLY A 92 33.58 -24.36 14.51
C GLY A 92 34.43 -23.90 13.33
N GLY A 93 34.31 -22.63 12.92
CA GLY A 93 35.14 -22.02 11.88
C GLY A 93 34.73 -22.33 10.43
N ASP A 94 33.70 -23.16 10.23
CA ASP A 94 33.12 -23.43 8.91
C ASP A 94 31.93 -22.51 8.62
N PRO A 95 31.70 -22.11 7.35
CA PRO A 95 30.49 -21.39 6.94
C PRO A 95 29.22 -22.21 7.16
N SER A 96 28.10 -21.53 7.37
CA SER A 96 26.78 -22.16 7.50
C SER A 96 26.11 -22.35 6.13
N VAL A 97 25.81 -23.59 5.73
CA VAL A 97 25.02 -23.88 4.52
C VAL A 97 23.61 -24.30 4.92
N ILE A 98 22.62 -23.47 4.61
CA ILE A 98 21.22 -23.59 5.06
C ILE A 98 20.32 -23.71 3.83
N ASN A 99 19.75 -24.87 3.58
CA ASN A 99 18.85 -25.14 2.46
C ASN A 99 17.54 -25.78 2.95
N GLY A 100 17.01 -25.31 4.09
CA GLY A 100 15.80 -25.83 4.75
C GLY A 100 15.07 -24.75 5.56
N LEU A 101 14.18 -25.14 6.46
CA LEU A 101 13.34 -24.21 7.24
C LEU A 101 14.01 -23.86 8.58
N ILE A 102 14.11 -22.57 8.90
CA ILE A 102 14.39 -22.09 10.26
C ILE A 102 13.09 -21.62 10.90
N GLN A 103 12.79 -22.12 12.09
CA GLN A 103 11.55 -21.84 12.80
C GLN A 103 11.79 -21.51 14.27
N VAL A 104 10.97 -20.60 14.83
CA VAL A 104 10.83 -20.39 16.27
C VAL A 104 9.45 -20.89 16.71
N SER A 105 9.39 -21.64 17.81
CA SER A 105 8.16 -22.15 18.41
C SER A 105 8.10 -21.86 19.90
N GLY A 106 6.93 -21.45 20.40
CA GLY A 106 6.66 -21.30 21.84
C GLY A 106 6.77 -19.88 22.40
N SER A 107 7.21 -18.91 21.60
CA SER A 107 7.20 -17.47 21.95
C SER A 107 7.18 -16.60 20.69
N ASN A 108 7.05 -15.28 20.86
CA ASN A 108 7.25 -14.29 19.81
C ASN A 108 8.65 -13.64 19.90
N ALA A 109 9.70 -14.47 20.01
CA ALA A 109 11.07 -13.98 20.20
C ALA A 109 11.76 -13.67 18.88
N ASN A 110 12.59 -12.62 18.88
CA ASN A 110 13.52 -12.28 17.82
C ASN A 110 14.59 -13.37 17.67
N LEU A 111 15.10 -13.60 16.46
CA LEU A 111 16.15 -14.59 16.21
C LEU A 111 17.37 -13.94 15.57
N TYR A 112 18.51 -14.04 16.26
CA TYR A 112 19.81 -13.53 15.84
C TYR A 112 20.76 -14.71 15.58
N LEU A 113 21.31 -14.81 14.38
CA LEU A 113 22.30 -15.82 14.00
C LEU A 113 23.62 -15.19 13.59
N MET A 114 24.71 -15.60 14.24
CA MET A 114 26.06 -15.08 14.01
C MET A 114 27.01 -16.21 13.57
N ASN A 115 27.61 -16.07 12.39
CA ASN A 115 28.70 -16.92 11.92
C ASN A 115 29.77 -16.10 11.18
N PRO A 116 30.92 -15.80 11.81
CA PRO A 116 32.01 -15.05 11.17
C PRO A 116 32.59 -15.68 9.91
N ALA A 117 32.44 -16.99 9.72
CA ALA A 117 32.98 -17.71 8.56
C ALA A 117 32.13 -17.51 7.28
N GLY A 118 30.88 -17.06 7.40
CA GLY A 118 29.96 -16.82 6.29
C GLY A 118 28.69 -17.69 6.34
N VAL A 119 27.69 -17.31 5.54
CA VAL A 119 26.38 -17.97 5.50
C VAL A 119 25.88 -18.10 4.06
N ILE A 120 25.40 -19.28 3.67
CA ILE A 120 24.77 -19.55 2.38
C ILE A 120 23.34 -20.05 2.64
N PHE A 121 22.34 -19.28 2.23
CA PHE A 121 20.96 -19.75 2.12
C PHE A 121 20.72 -20.29 0.70
N GLY A 122 20.39 -21.57 0.60
CA GLY A 122 20.07 -22.22 -0.67
C GLY A 122 18.65 -21.93 -1.16
N PRO A 123 18.29 -22.35 -2.39
CA PRO A 123 16.98 -22.08 -3.00
C PRO A 123 15.76 -22.53 -2.20
N GLU A 124 15.92 -23.52 -1.33
CA GLU A 124 14.85 -24.12 -0.53
C GLU A 124 14.83 -23.55 0.91
N ALA A 125 15.72 -22.60 1.21
CA ALA A 125 15.77 -21.96 2.51
C ALA A 125 14.53 -21.09 2.73
N THR A 126 13.88 -21.26 3.88
CA THR A 126 12.69 -20.49 4.29
C THR A 126 12.75 -20.16 5.77
N LEU A 127 12.00 -19.12 6.17
CA LEU A 127 11.85 -18.71 7.57
C LEU A 127 10.39 -18.89 8.03
N ASN A 128 10.24 -19.27 9.29
CA ASN A 128 9.00 -19.20 10.05
C ASN A 128 9.34 -18.62 11.44
N VAL A 129 9.67 -17.34 11.43
CA VAL A 129 10.06 -16.56 12.61
C VAL A 129 8.98 -15.51 12.86
N PRO A 130 8.33 -15.50 14.05
CA PRO A 130 7.16 -14.68 14.30
C PRO A 130 7.51 -13.20 14.64
N ALA A 131 8.78 -12.93 14.98
CA ALA A 131 9.33 -11.60 15.26
C ALA A 131 10.54 -11.30 14.34
N ASP A 132 11.44 -10.40 14.73
CA ASP A 132 12.59 -9.97 13.91
C ASP A 132 13.59 -11.11 13.64
N PHE A 133 14.21 -11.07 12.47
CA PHE A 133 15.31 -11.97 12.11
C PHE A 133 16.55 -11.19 11.67
N MET A 134 17.67 -11.45 12.33
CA MET A 134 18.98 -10.93 11.92
C MET A 134 19.98 -12.06 11.71
N VAL A 135 20.67 -12.03 10.57
CA VAL A 135 21.81 -12.89 10.29
C VAL A 135 23.06 -12.03 10.03
N THR A 136 24.17 -12.39 10.69
CA THR A 136 25.41 -11.63 10.57
C THR A 136 26.69 -12.47 10.52
N THR A 137 27.71 -11.91 9.87
CA THR A 137 29.10 -12.41 9.91
C THR A 137 30.01 -11.58 10.82
N ALA A 138 29.43 -10.73 11.67
CA ALA A 138 30.15 -10.07 12.75
C ALA A 138 30.83 -11.10 13.67
N ASN A 139 31.92 -10.68 14.31
CA ASN A 139 32.62 -11.45 15.32
C ASN A 139 31.91 -11.41 16.67
N GLU A 140 31.25 -10.30 16.99
CA GLU A 140 30.53 -10.11 18.26
C GLU A 140 29.24 -9.30 18.07
N ILE A 141 28.23 -9.56 18.91
CA ILE A 141 27.00 -8.77 19.04
C ILE A 141 27.03 -8.06 20.40
N GLY A 142 26.92 -6.73 20.41
CA GLY A 142 26.81 -5.95 21.63
C GLY A 142 25.42 -6.04 22.23
N ILE A 143 25.33 -6.18 23.55
CA ILE A 143 24.08 -6.25 24.31
C ILE A 143 24.28 -5.47 25.61
N GLY A 144 23.56 -4.35 25.76
CA GLY A 144 23.82 -3.40 26.85
C GLY A 144 25.28 -2.92 26.83
N ASP A 145 26.00 -3.12 27.94
CA ASP A 145 27.43 -2.79 28.07
C ASP A 145 28.36 -4.00 27.76
N GLY A 146 27.80 -5.16 27.42
CA GLY A 146 28.55 -6.42 27.20
C GLY A 146 28.58 -6.85 25.74
N TRP A 147 29.40 -7.87 25.46
CA TRP A 147 29.57 -8.45 24.12
C TRP A 147 29.31 -9.95 24.12
N PHE A 148 28.41 -10.38 23.24
CA PHE A 148 28.24 -11.78 22.89
C PHE A 148 29.21 -12.13 21.76
N SER A 149 30.32 -12.76 22.09
CA SER A 149 31.39 -13.08 21.14
C SER A 149 31.21 -14.46 20.49
N ALA A 150 31.55 -14.58 19.21
CA ALA A 150 31.60 -15.85 18.48
C ALA A 150 32.78 -16.72 18.92
N VAL A 151 33.83 -16.16 19.54
CA VAL A 151 35.01 -16.90 19.99
C VAL A 151 35.28 -16.64 21.47
N GLY A 152 35.68 -17.69 22.18
CA GLY A 152 35.98 -17.60 23.61
C GLY A 152 34.75 -17.71 24.52
N GLU A 153 34.97 -17.37 25.79
CA GLU A 153 33.98 -17.48 26.86
C GLU A 153 33.13 -16.21 26.95
N ASN A 154 31.81 -16.37 27.17
CA ASN A 154 30.88 -15.27 27.38
C ASN A 154 30.30 -15.31 28.80
N ASP A 155 30.13 -14.15 29.42
CA ASP A 155 29.37 -14.01 30.67
C ASP A 155 27.89 -13.73 30.38
N TYR A 156 27.14 -14.79 30.08
CA TYR A 156 25.73 -14.70 29.68
C TYR A 156 24.86 -13.95 30.67
N ALA A 157 25.13 -14.08 31.99
CA ALA A 157 24.34 -13.42 33.02
C ALA A 157 24.42 -11.89 32.96
N SER A 158 25.51 -11.35 32.39
CA SER A 158 25.74 -9.90 32.23
C SER A 158 25.13 -9.30 30.96
N LEU A 159 24.74 -10.13 29.99
CA LEU A 159 24.22 -9.71 28.68
C LEU A 159 22.70 -9.44 28.74
N MET A 160 22.31 -8.39 29.46
CA MET A 160 20.92 -7.98 29.68
C MET A 160 20.50 -6.85 28.74
N GLY A 161 19.23 -6.83 28.33
CA GLY A 161 18.69 -5.86 27.35
C GLY A 161 18.79 -6.32 25.90
N ASP A 162 18.56 -5.40 24.95
CA ASP A 162 18.50 -5.72 23.52
C ASP A 162 19.86 -5.62 22.80
N PRO A 163 20.06 -6.35 21.69
CA PRO A 163 21.21 -6.16 20.82
C PRO A 163 21.34 -4.71 20.34
N ASN A 164 22.52 -4.12 20.50
CA ASN A 164 22.77 -2.70 20.25
C ASN A 164 24.02 -2.41 19.42
N ALA A 165 24.81 -3.42 19.06
CA ALA A 165 26.02 -3.25 18.24
C ALA A 165 26.45 -4.54 17.54
N LEU A 166 27.26 -4.40 16.50
CA LEU A 166 28.00 -5.48 15.85
C LEU A 166 29.49 -5.12 15.80
N LEU A 167 30.37 -6.09 16.03
CA LEU A 167 31.82 -5.90 15.89
C LEU A 167 32.38 -6.83 14.81
N PHE A 168 32.96 -6.25 13.78
CA PHE A 168 33.69 -6.93 12.71
C PHE A 168 35.19 -6.79 12.97
N SER A 169 35.75 -7.56 13.88
CA SER A 169 37.18 -7.47 14.25
C SER A 169 38.12 -8.11 13.22
N ALA A 170 37.61 -8.95 12.32
CA ALA A 170 38.40 -9.55 11.25
C ALA A 170 38.69 -8.55 10.13
N THR A 171 39.91 -8.53 9.60
CA THR A 171 40.31 -7.68 8.45
C THR A 171 39.44 -7.93 7.21
N GLN A 172 39.00 -9.17 7.02
CA GLN A 172 38.04 -9.53 5.98
C GLN A 172 36.89 -10.35 6.60
N PRO A 173 35.71 -9.76 6.78
CA PRO A 173 34.55 -10.49 7.29
C PRO A 173 33.98 -11.49 6.29
N GLY A 174 33.28 -12.51 6.80
CA GLY A 174 32.63 -13.53 5.98
C GLY A 174 31.52 -12.97 5.09
N SER A 175 31.25 -13.66 3.97
CA SER A 175 30.19 -13.30 3.02
C SER A 175 28.85 -13.97 3.36
N ILE A 176 27.74 -13.34 2.97
CA ILE A 176 26.39 -13.90 3.02
C ILE A 176 25.84 -14.02 1.59
N VAL A 177 25.32 -15.20 1.23
CA VAL A 177 24.64 -15.42 -0.05
C VAL A 177 23.23 -15.94 0.22
N ASN A 178 22.20 -15.24 -0.26
CA ASN A 178 20.81 -15.68 -0.19
C ASN A 178 20.27 -16.07 -1.56
N ALA A 179 19.92 -17.35 -1.74
CA ALA A 179 19.16 -17.85 -2.87
C ALA A 179 17.74 -18.32 -2.49
N GLY A 180 17.39 -18.30 -1.21
CA GLY A 180 16.11 -18.78 -0.68
C GLY A 180 15.04 -17.69 -0.55
N ASN A 181 13.91 -18.04 0.06
CA ASN A 181 12.81 -17.12 0.36
C ASN A 181 12.75 -16.83 1.86
N LEU A 182 13.41 -15.76 2.29
CA LEU A 182 13.47 -15.35 3.69
C LEU A 182 12.38 -14.31 3.95
N ALA A 183 11.35 -14.72 4.69
CA ALA A 183 10.22 -13.86 5.05
C ALA A 183 9.95 -13.90 6.56
N VAL A 184 9.75 -12.72 7.15
CA VAL A 184 9.39 -12.57 8.59
C VAL A 184 7.90 -12.27 8.76
N GLY A 185 7.43 -12.29 10.01
CA GLY A 185 6.07 -11.91 10.36
C GLY A 185 5.70 -10.48 9.96
N GLU A 186 4.41 -10.16 9.97
CA GLU A 186 3.91 -8.82 9.66
C GLU A 186 4.40 -7.77 10.68
N GLY A 187 4.87 -6.62 10.18
CA GLY A 187 5.44 -5.54 10.97
C GLY A 187 6.81 -5.85 11.58
N GLN A 188 7.45 -6.96 11.19
CA GLN A 188 8.76 -7.38 11.73
C GLN A 188 9.89 -7.10 10.75
N ASN A 189 11.11 -7.00 11.27
CA ASN A 189 12.30 -6.62 10.53
C ASN A 189 13.14 -7.82 10.07
N LEU A 190 13.76 -7.68 8.91
CA LEU A 190 14.68 -8.64 8.32
C LEU A 190 16.04 -8.00 8.02
N SER A 191 17.08 -8.40 8.75
CA SER A 191 18.43 -7.87 8.62
C SER A 191 19.45 -8.91 8.15
N VAL A 192 20.16 -8.60 7.06
CA VAL A 192 21.24 -9.42 6.49
C VAL A 192 22.53 -8.60 6.41
N ILE A 193 23.45 -8.82 7.34
CA ILE A 193 24.62 -7.94 7.55
C ILE A 193 25.92 -8.75 7.53
N GLY A 194 26.76 -8.60 6.51
CA GLY A 194 28.03 -9.32 6.40
C GLY A 194 29.17 -8.51 5.82
N GLY A 195 30.29 -9.14 5.46
CA GLY A 195 31.41 -8.48 4.77
C GLY A 195 31.17 -8.28 3.27
N THR A 196 30.31 -9.10 2.68
CA THR A 196 29.81 -9.00 1.30
C THR A 196 28.48 -9.72 1.29
N VAL A 197 27.45 -9.13 0.67
CA VAL A 197 26.10 -9.70 0.67
C VAL A 197 25.59 -9.84 -0.75
N VAL A 198 25.17 -11.05 -1.12
CA VAL A 198 24.60 -11.35 -2.44
C VAL A 198 23.20 -11.93 -2.26
N ASN A 199 22.19 -11.29 -2.85
CA ASN A 199 20.81 -11.76 -2.85
C ASN A 199 20.36 -12.15 -4.27
N THR A 200 20.10 -13.43 -4.51
CA THR A 200 19.49 -13.96 -5.73
C THR A 200 18.09 -14.52 -5.49
N GLY A 201 17.70 -14.71 -4.23
CA GLY A 201 16.40 -15.18 -3.78
C GLY A 201 15.40 -14.06 -3.46
N THR A 202 14.57 -14.23 -2.43
CA THR A 202 13.62 -13.21 -1.95
C THR A 202 13.91 -12.88 -0.48
N LEU A 203 13.93 -11.59 -0.17
CA LEU A 203 13.91 -11.04 1.19
C LEU A 203 12.60 -10.27 1.35
N SER A 204 11.79 -10.60 2.36
CA SER A 204 10.48 -9.98 2.54
C SER A 204 10.15 -9.69 4.00
N ALA A 205 9.69 -8.48 4.26
CA ALA A 205 9.02 -8.06 5.48
C ALA A 205 7.64 -7.49 5.11
N ALA A 206 6.57 -7.96 5.74
CA ALA A 206 5.19 -7.55 5.45
C ALA A 206 4.70 -6.43 6.37
N GLY A 207 3.62 -5.73 6.01
CA GLY A 207 3.14 -4.57 6.77
C GLY A 207 4.17 -3.44 6.77
N ASP A 208 4.43 -2.85 7.94
CA ASP A 208 5.41 -1.78 8.14
C ASP A 208 6.85 -2.30 8.42
N GLY A 209 7.10 -3.61 8.28
CA GLY A 209 8.39 -4.22 8.61
C GLY A 209 9.49 -3.87 7.60
N ASN A 210 10.73 -3.66 8.06
CA ASN A 210 11.83 -3.18 7.23
C ASN A 210 12.78 -4.29 6.78
N VAL A 211 13.44 -4.10 5.63
CA VAL A 211 14.51 -4.97 5.14
C VAL A 211 15.83 -4.23 5.06
N THR A 212 16.84 -4.75 5.74
CA THR A 212 18.20 -4.20 5.80
C THR A 212 19.19 -5.18 5.19
N VAL A 213 19.97 -4.72 4.20
CA VAL A 213 21.03 -5.48 3.56
C VAL A 213 22.32 -4.66 3.59
N ALA A 214 23.32 -5.12 4.34
CA ALA A 214 24.53 -4.33 4.58
C ALA A 214 25.83 -5.14 4.41
N ALA A 215 26.78 -4.57 3.68
CA ALA A 215 28.16 -5.03 3.56
C ALA A 215 29.11 -4.11 4.33
N ILE A 216 29.60 -4.58 5.48
CA ILE A 216 30.43 -3.82 6.43
C ILE A 216 31.91 -4.17 6.23
N PRO A 217 32.83 -3.18 6.24
CA PRO A 217 34.26 -3.47 6.16
C PRO A 217 34.78 -4.13 7.45
N GLY A 218 35.90 -4.83 7.34
CA GLY A 218 36.60 -5.40 8.50
C GLY A 218 37.21 -4.33 9.40
N GLU A 219 37.53 -4.73 10.63
CA GLU A 219 38.10 -3.88 11.69
C GLU A 219 37.19 -2.70 12.06
N ARG A 220 35.87 -2.94 12.13
CA ARG A 220 34.84 -1.92 12.37
C ARG A 220 33.83 -2.35 13.43
N ARG A 221 33.32 -1.37 14.17
CA ARG A 221 32.17 -1.50 15.05
C ARG A 221 30.97 -0.79 14.43
N VAL A 222 29.83 -1.45 14.41
CA VAL A 222 28.54 -0.90 14.00
C VAL A 222 27.70 -0.71 15.25
N LEU A 223 27.20 0.49 15.51
CA LEU A 223 26.15 0.69 16.51
C LEU A 223 24.78 0.47 15.86
N ILE A 224 23.88 -0.19 16.58
CA ILE A 224 22.46 -0.29 16.26
C ILE A 224 21.80 0.81 17.10
N SER A 225 21.98 2.07 16.68
CA SER A 225 21.49 3.25 17.43
C SER A 225 19.98 3.47 17.24
N HIS A 226 19.42 2.95 16.15
CA HIS A 226 18.00 2.85 15.88
C HIS A 226 17.66 1.41 15.45
N PRO A 227 16.58 0.79 15.96
CA PRO A 227 16.19 -0.57 15.59
C PRO A 227 15.98 -0.77 14.08
N ASP A 228 15.75 0.33 13.36
CA ASP A 228 15.15 0.29 12.04
C ASP A 228 15.92 1.06 10.95
N MET A 229 17.09 1.69 11.21
CA MET A 229 17.85 2.41 10.17
C MET A 229 19.38 2.44 10.32
N LEU A 230 20.11 2.00 9.29
CA LEU A 230 21.56 2.12 9.09
C LEU A 230 21.92 3.42 8.36
N LEU A 231 21.47 4.55 8.91
CA LEU A 231 21.79 5.90 8.43
C LEU A 231 23.03 6.49 9.11
N SER A 232 23.37 6.01 10.31
CA SER A 232 24.58 6.35 11.05
C SER A 232 25.15 5.12 11.75
N LEU A 233 26.42 4.85 11.50
CA LEU A 233 27.29 3.92 12.18
C LEU A 233 28.46 4.70 12.80
N GLU A 234 28.55 4.70 14.13
CA GLU A 234 29.80 5.10 14.76
C GLU A 234 30.90 4.03 14.52
N LEU A 235 31.57 4.14 13.38
CA LEU A 235 32.65 3.27 12.92
C LEU A 235 33.95 3.67 13.62
N TYR A 236 34.16 3.19 14.84
CA TYR A 236 35.47 3.29 15.49
C TYR A 236 36.42 2.23 14.93
N GLU A 237 37.62 2.65 14.54
CA GLU A 237 38.74 1.74 14.34
C GLU A 237 39.11 1.10 15.70
N VAL A 238 39.09 -0.23 15.76
CA VAL A 238 39.43 -0.96 16.98
C VAL A 238 40.90 -1.38 16.92
N GLU A 239 41.68 -1.08 17.96
CA GLU A 239 43.00 -1.73 18.16
C GLU A 239 42.76 -3.22 18.43
N VAL A 240 42.85 -4.05 17.38
CA VAL A 240 42.59 -5.49 17.50
C VAL A 240 43.78 -6.19 18.17
N GLU A 241 43.62 -6.68 19.41
CA GLU A 241 44.48 -7.76 19.90
C GLU A 241 44.12 -9.04 19.13
N ALA A 242 44.98 -9.43 18.19
CA ALA A 242 44.79 -10.57 17.29
C ALA A 242 44.66 -11.90 18.05
N ASN A 243 43.45 -12.23 18.51
CA ASN A 243 43.12 -13.53 19.07
C ASN A 243 42.71 -14.50 17.95
N GLY A 244 43.72 -15.09 17.30
CA GLY A 244 43.70 -16.48 16.79
C GLY A 244 42.59 -16.94 15.83
N LEU A 245 41.75 -16.06 15.28
CA LEU A 245 40.70 -16.42 14.34
C LEU A 245 41.29 -16.96 13.02
N ALA A 246 40.72 -18.07 12.53
CA ALA A 246 40.94 -18.48 11.15
C ALA A 246 40.35 -17.40 10.21
N SER A 247 41.06 -17.06 9.14
CA SER A 247 40.56 -16.10 8.14
C SER A 247 39.28 -16.63 7.50
N ALA A 248 38.23 -15.80 7.44
CA ALA A 248 37.02 -16.13 6.69
C ALA A 248 37.37 -16.43 5.22
N LEU A 249 36.63 -17.35 4.60
CA LEU A 249 36.80 -17.65 3.19
C LEU A 249 36.35 -16.45 2.34
N SER A 250 37.07 -16.16 1.26
CA SER A 250 36.57 -15.23 0.24
C SER A 250 35.28 -15.78 -0.38
N LEU A 251 34.45 -14.91 -0.97
CA LEU A 251 33.21 -15.36 -1.61
C LEU A 251 33.43 -16.44 -2.68
N SER A 252 34.52 -16.34 -3.47
CA SER A 252 34.85 -17.36 -4.46
C SER A 252 35.28 -18.67 -3.80
N GLU A 253 36.07 -18.64 -2.73
CA GLU A 253 36.44 -19.83 -1.94
C GLU A 253 35.23 -20.43 -1.20
N LEU A 254 34.30 -19.60 -0.73
CA LEU A 254 33.05 -20.05 -0.14
C LEU A 254 32.21 -20.85 -1.14
N LEU A 255 32.18 -20.40 -2.40
CA LEU A 255 31.43 -21.05 -3.48
C LEU A 255 32.17 -22.24 -4.11
N THR A 256 33.50 -22.28 -4.10
CA THR A 256 34.33 -23.27 -4.82
C THR A 256 35.20 -24.17 -3.95
N GLY A 257 35.49 -23.77 -2.71
CA GLY A 257 36.46 -24.40 -1.80
C GLY A 257 35.87 -25.51 -0.92
N GLY A 258 34.54 -25.66 -0.88
CA GLY A 258 33.83 -26.75 -0.20
C GLY A 258 32.97 -27.58 -1.17
N ASN A 259 32.46 -28.74 -0.72
CA ASN A 259 31.43 -29.51 -1.44
C ASN A 259 30.06 -28.78 -1.47
N VAL A 260 30.04 -27.47 -1.73
CA VAL A 260 28.82 -26.66 -1.85
C VAL A 260 28.17 -27.00 -3.18
N THR A 261 27.22 -27.95 -3.17
CA THR A 261 26.45 -28.37 -4.35
C THR A 261 25.15 -27.57 -4.54
N VAL A 262 24.98 -26.48 -3.79
CA VAL A 262 23.75 -25.68 -3.77
C VAL A 262 23.84 -24.61 -4.85
N ALA A 263 22.85 -24.55 -5.75
CA ALA A 263 22.79 -23.55 -6.80
C ALA A 263 22.41 -22.19 -6.20
N THR A 264 23.35 -21.25 -6.17
CA THR A 264 23.12 -19.89 -5.63
C THR A 264 22.83 -18.86 -6.72
N GLY A 265 23.02 -19.21 -8.00
CA GLY A 265 22.93 -18.26 -9.12
C GLY A 265 24.16 -17.32 -9.25
N VAL A 266 25.20 -17.56 -8.46
CA VAL A 266 26.48 -16.84 -8.49
C VAL A 266 27.54 -17.71 -9.18
N GLU A 267 28.31 -17.14 -10.09
CA GLU A 267 29.33 -17.84 -10.87
C GLU A 267 30.74 -17.43 -10.42
N VAL A 268 31.71 -18.35 -10.54
CA VAL A 268 33.13 -18.06 -10.31
C VAL A 268 33.90 -18.41 -11.58
N ASP A 269 34.70 -17.46 -12.09
CA ASP A 269 35.44 -17.65 -13.32
C ASP A 269 36.75 -18.46 -13.13
N GLU A 270 37.43 -18.79 -14.24
CA GLU A 270 38.71 -19.51 -14.21
C GLU A 270 39.83 -18.77 -13.46
N ALA A 271 39.68 -17.46 -13.23
CA ALA A 271 40.61 -16.63 -12.47
C ALA A 271 40.24 -16.51 -10.98
N GLY A 272 39.14 -17.14 -10.53
CA GLY A 272 38.68 -17.10 -9.14
C GLY A 272 37.90 -15.83 -8.76
N ARG A 273 37.41 -15.06 -9.74
CA ARG A 273 36.58 -13.87 -9.52
C ARG A 273 35.10 -14.25 -9.53
N THR A 274 34.31 -13.56 -8.72
CA THR A 274 32.88 -13.83 -8.56
C THR A 274 32.04 -12.95 -9.48
N TRP A 275 31.02 -13.54 -10.10
CA TRP A 275 30.13 -12.89 -11.05
C TRP A 275 28.66 -13.17 -10.73
N LEU A 276 27.83 -12.14 -10.78
CA LEU A 276 26.37 -12.22 -10.71
C LEU A 276 25.79 -11.82 -12.07
N ARG A 277 25.31 -12.81 -12.84
CA ARG A 277 24.74 -12.62 -14.19
C ARG A 277 25.60 -11.71 -15.10
N GLY A 278 26.91 -11.88 -15.06
CA GLY A 278 27.86 -11.10 -15.88
C GLY A 278 28.35 -9.79 -15.26
N THR A 279 27.96 -9.47 -14.02
CA THR A 279 28.50 -8.34 -13.24
C THR A 279 29.46 -8.84 -12.18
N GLU A 280 30.66 -8.27 -12.07
CA GLU A 280 31.66 -8.68 -11.06
C GLU A 280 31.22 -8.29 -9.65
N VAL A 281 31.42 -9.17 -8.67
CA VAL A 281 31.13 -8.93 -7.25
C VAL A 281 32.44 -8.92 -6.47
N ASN A 282 32.72 -7.79 -5.82
CA ASN A 282 33.93 -7.54 -5.05
C ASN A 282 33.67 -7.59 -3.54
N PRO A 283 34.72 -7.79 -2.72
CA PRO A 283 34.61 -7.65 -1.27
C PRO A 283 34.05 -6.27 -0.88
N GLY A 284 33.06 -6.25 0.01
CA GLY A 284 32.36 -5.03 0.45
C GLY A 284 31.14 -4.67 -0.40
N ASP A 285 30.80 -5.46 -1.41
CA ASP A 285 29.61 -5.21 -2.25
C ASP A 285 28.31 -5.73 -1.61
N VAL A 286 27.23 -5.02 -1.91
CA VAL A 286 25.86 -5.56 -1.86
C VAL A 286 25.39 -5.78 -3.29
N ALA A 287 25.12 -7.03 -3.68
CA ALA A 287 24.69 -7.40 -5.03
C ALA A 287 23.31 -8.06 -5.01
N ILE A 288 22.35 -7.50 -5.75
CA ILE A 288 20.93 -7.93 -5.74
C ILE A 288 20.51 -8.35 -7.15
N ALA A 289 19.99 -9.56 -7.30
CA ALA A 289 19.36 -10.06 -8.53
C ALA A 289 17.99 -10.73 -8.28
N GLY A 290 17.53 -10.72 -7.02
CA GLY A 290 16.25 -11.22 -6.57
C GLY A 290 15.47 -10.19 -5.77
N ASN A 291 14.26 -10.53 -5.34
CA ASN A 291 13.33 -9.56 -4.75
C ASN A 291 13.74 -9.13 -3.34
N VAL A 292 13.53 -7.86 -3.01
CA VAL A 292 13.71 -7.25 -1.70
C VAL A 292 12.49 -6.38 -1.42
N ILE A 293 11.66 -6.80 -0.47
CA ILE A 293 10.33 -6.25 -0.23
C ILE A 293 10.19 -5.88 1.25
N GLY A 294 9.86 -4.63 1.56
CA GLY A 294 9.65 -4.17 2.95
C GLY A 294 8.82 -2.89 3.02
N GLY A 295 8.44 -2.43 4.21
CA GLY A 295 7.93 -1.07 4.43
C GLY A 295 8.99 -0.04 4.01
N GLN A 296 10.22 -0.23 4.47
CA GLN A 296 11.43 0.43 3.98
C GLN A 296 12.49 -0.60 3.58
N VAL A 297 13.26 -0.31 2.53
CA VAL A 297 14.43 -1.10 2.13
C VAL A 297 15.71 -0.28 2.30
N GLN A 298 16.70 -0.84 2.98
CA GLN A 298 18.00 -0.22 3.20
C GLN A 298 19.12 -1.08 2.66
N LEU A 299 19.96 -0.45 1.83
CA LEU A 299 21.10 -1.08 1.20
C LEU A 299 22.35 -0.30 1.58
N ALA A 300 23.30 -0.92 2.28
CA ALA A 300 24.54 -0.27 2.68
C ALA A 300 25.75 -1.05 2.20
N ALA A 301 26.72 -0.40 1.55
CA ALA A 301 27.90 -1.08 1.03
C ALA A 301 29.19 -0.30 1.25
N ALA A 302 30.22 -1.04 1.67
CA ALA A 302 31.59 -0.54 1.77
C ALA A 302 32.24 -0.30 0.40
N ASN A 303 31.90 -1.09 -0.62
CA ASN A 303 32.48 -0.95 -1.96
C ASN A 303 31.50 -0.46 -3.02
N ARG A 304 30.39 -1.16 -3.32
CA ARG A 304 29.29 -0.68 -4.19
C ARG A 304 27.98 -1.42 -3.90
N VAL A 305 26.84 -0.78 -4.19
CA VAL A 305 25.54 -1.45 -4.31
C VAL A 305 25.25 -1.69 -5.78
N THR A 306 24.97 -2.93 -6.15
CA THR A 306 24.73 -3.33 -7.54
C THR A 306 23.42 -4.10 -7.65
N VAL A 307 22.52 -3.64 -8.52
CA VAL A 307 21.26 -4.35 -8.81
C VAL A 307 21.29 -4.87 -10.25
N VAL A 308 21.16 -6.18 -10.41
CA VAL A 308 21.25 -6.89 -11.70
C VAL A 308 19.87 -7.35 -12.15
N GLY A 309 19.18 -6.45 -12.83
CA GLY A 309 17.81 -6.60 -13.29
C GLY A 309 17.11 -5.25 -13.28
N ASP A 310 15.78 -5.28 -13.32
CA ASP A 310 14.96 -4.08 -13.20
C ASP A 310 14.81 -3.74 -11.71
N SER A 311 15.54 -2.73 -11.23
CA SER A 311 15.58 -2.38 -9.80
C SER A 311 14.23 -1.95 -9.25
N GLU A 312 13.39 -1.30 -10.06
CA GLU A 312 12.05 -0.86 -9.66
C GLU A 312 11.12 -2.05 -9.39
N LYS A 313 11.36 -3.17 -10.07
CA LYS A 313 10.60 -4.42 -9.87
C LYS A 313 11.19 -5.30 -8.78
N LEU A 314 12.51 -5.28 -8.62
CA LEU A 314 13.22 -6.13 -7.66
C LEU A 314 13.19 -5.54 -6.24
N ILE A 315 13.16 -4.22 -6.10
CA ILE A 315 13.15 -3.54 -4.81
C ILE A 315 11.84 -2.78 -4.68
N THR A 316 10.93 -3.26 -3.84
CA THR A 316 9.58 -2.68 -3.74
C THR A 316 9.19 -2.42 -2.30
N THR A 317 8.38 -1.38 -2.09
CA THR A 317 7.66 -1.20 -0.82
C THR A 317 6.43 -2.10 -0.76
N HIS A 318 5.97 -2.50 0.44
CA HIS A 318 4.86 -3.45 0.59
C HIS A 318 3.53 -3.00 -0.06
N ASN A 319 3.33 -1.69 -0.27
CA ASN A 319 2.18 -1.14 -0.99
C ASN A 319 2.26 -1.27 -2.53
N GLY A 320 3.31 -1.92 -3.05
CA GLY A 320 3.49 -2.23 -4.46
C GLY A 320 3.58 -1.02 -5.39
N SER A 321 3.70 0.19 -4.85
CA SER A 321 3.54 1.41 -5.62
C SER A 321 4.88 1.95 -6.15
N HIS A 322 5.99 1.99 -5.38
CA HIS A 322 7.30 2.44 -5.90
C HIS A 322 8.50 1.90 -5.09
N SER A 323 9.73 1.90 -5.66
CA SER A 323 10.96 1.64 -4.91
C SER A 323 11.39 2.92 -4.17
N ALA A 324 11.34 2.94 -2.83
CA ALA A 324 11.85 4.05 -2.04
C ALA A 324 13.07 3.65 -1.17
N PRO A 325 14.08 2.94 -1.71
CA PRO A 325 15.18 2.47 -0.90
C PRO A 325 16.05 3.63 -0.40
N ILE A 326 16.71 3.37 0.72
CA ILE A 326 17.84 4.18 1.19
C ILE A 326 19.12 3.41 0.86
N VAL A 327 20.05 4.08 0.18
CA VAL A 327 21.31 3.50 -0.29
C VAL A 327 22.48 4.23 0.34
N THR A 328 23.21 3.57 1.23
CA THR A 328 24.38 4.13 1.91
C THR A 328 25.68 3.59 1.29
N ARG A 329 26.56 4.49 0.88
CA ARG A 329 27.94 4.22 0.45
C ARG A 329 28.86 4.69 1.55
N PHE A 330 29.49 3.79 2.29
CA PHE A 330 30.48 4.19 3.29
C PHE A 330 31.65 4.92 2.63
N SER A 331 32.32 5.80 3.37
CA SER A 331 33.55 6.43 2.90
C SER A 331 34.64 5.38 2.69
N SER A 332 35.67 5.73 1.92
CA SER A 332 36.82 4.83 1.69
C SER A 332 37.61 4.47 2.95
N ASP A 333 37.55 5.29 4.01
CA ASP A 333 38.07 4.94 5.34
C ASP A 333 37.05 4.20 6.22
N GLY A 334 35.86 3.93 5.70
CA GLY A 334 34.78 3.22 6.37
C GLY A 334 34.29 3.97 7.59
N THR A 335 34.12 5.28 7.48
CA THR A 335 33.39 6.17 8.41
C THR A 335 32.01 6.50 7.86
N ASP A 336 31.21 7.19 8.67
CA ASP A 336 29.83 7.52 8.34
C ASP A 336 29.69 8.43 7.13
N ALA A 337 28.59 8.23 6.42
CA ALA A 337 28.21 9.13 5.34
C ALA A 337 27.74 10.46 5.93
N ALA A 338 28.53 11.50 5.74
CA ALA A 338 28.19 12.85 6.18
C ALA A 338 27.35 13.63 5.14
N GLN A 339 27.21 13.08 3.93
CA GLN A 339 26.46 13.68 2.82
C GLN A 339 25.16 12.92 2.58
N LEU A 340 24.03 13.62 2.61
CA LEU A 340 22.71 13.08 2.28
C LEU A 340 22.29 13.57 0.90
N VAL A 341 21.93 12.64 0.01
CA VAL A 341 21.35 12.93 -1.30
C VAL A 341 19.88 12.56 -1.26
N PHE A 342 19.00 13.51 -1.51
CA PHE A 342 17.58 13.31 -1.67
C PHE A 342 17.24 13.38 -3.15
N LEU A 343 16.85 12.24 -3.70
CA LEU A 343 16.70 12.03 -5.13
C LEU A 343 15.23 11.83 -5.47
N ASP A 344 14.66 12.78 -6.19
CA ASP A 344 13.31 12.66 -6.73
C ASP A 344 13.25 11.53 -7.77
N THR A 345 12.32 10.59 -7.62
CA THR A 345 12.19 9.45 -8.54
C THR A 345 11.62 9.83 -9.90
N THR A 346 11.12 11.05 -10.07
CA THR A 346 10.65 11.55 -11.38
C THR A 346 11.79 11.90 -12.33
N VAL A 347 12.99 12.11 -11.79
CA VAL A 347 14.19 12.39 -12.59
C VAL A 347 14.47 11.23 -13.55
N PRO A 348 14.79 11.50 -14.85
CA PRO A 348 15.13 10.45 -15.81
C PRO A 348 16.26 9.56 -15.30
N ASP A 349 16.17 8.24 -15.45
CA ASP A 349 17.19 7.28 -14.99
C ASP A 349 17.68 7.51 -13.55
N TYR A 350 16.77 7.83 -12.62
CA TYR A 350 17.14 8.08 -11.22
C TYR A 350 17.87 6.88 -10.59
N THR A 351 17.59 5.64 -11.01
CA THR A 351 18.22 4.44 -10.45
C THR A 351 19.75 4.45 -10.64
N ARG A 352 20.23 5.01 -11.75
CA ARG A 352 21.65 5.23 -11.98
C ARG A 352 22.27 6.16 -10.94
N LEU A 353 21.60 7.25 -10.62
CA LEU A 353 22.04 8.21 -9.60
C LEU A 353 21.96 7.57 -8.20
N LEU A 354 20.88 6.85 -7.91
CA LEU A 354 20.63 6.17 -6.64
C LEU A 354 21.74 5.18 -6.26
N PHE A 355 22.22 4.38 -7.20
CA PHE A 355 23.30 3.39 -6.96
C PHE A 355 24.71 3.93 -7.27
N GLY A 356 24.80 5.09 -7.92
CA GLY A 356 26.04 5.70 -8.40
C GLY A 356 26.58 6.83 -7.51
N ALA A 357 26.12 6.92 -6.25
CA ALA A 357 26.59 7.89 -5.27
C ALA A 357 28.08 7.69 -4.91
N ALA A 358 28.75 8.80 -4.59
CA ALA A 358 30.15 8.79 -4.17
C ALA A 358 30.33 8.09 -2.81
N ASP A 359 31.60 7.81 -2.43
CA ASP A 359 31.89 7.28 -1.11
C ASP A 359 31.56 8.32 -0.01
N GLY A 360 31.05 7.87 1.13
CA GLY A 360 30.61 8.74 2.22
C GLY A 360 29.27 9.44 1.98
N THR A 361 28.41 8.85 1.12
CA THR A 361 27.11 9.42 0.74
C THR A 361 25.98 8.45 1.03
N THR A 362 24.88 8.94 1.58
CA THR A 362 23.61 8.22 1.69
C THR A 362 22.58 8.85 0.77
N THR A 363 22.06 8.05 -0.16
CA THR A 363 21.02 8.47 -1.11
C THR A 363 19.65 7.95 -0.69
N VAL A 364 18.68 8.84 -0.62
CA VAL A 364 17.30 8.58 -0.27
C VAL A 364 16.45 8.86 -1.49
N ALA A 365 15.84 7.82 -2.06
CA ALA A 365 14.82 8.00 -3.10
C ALA A 365 13.56 8.62 -2.50
N ILE A 366 12.99 9.62 -3.19
CA ILE A 366 11.74 10.29 -2.82
C ILE A 366 10.71 10.01 -3.92
N PRO A 367 9.76 9.10 -3.68
CA PRO A 367 8.68 8.83 -4.60
C PRO A 367 7.82 10.07 -4.87
N VAL A 368 7.28 10.18 -6.09
CA VAL A 368 6.34 11.26 -6.48
C VAL A 368 5.12 11.34 -5.56
N SER A 369 4.69 10.23 -4.97
CA SER A 369 3.55 10.16 -4.05
C SER A 369 3.82 10.76 -2.67
N GLU A 370 5.08 11.04 -2.32
CA GLU A 370 5.48 11.49 -1.00
C GLU A 370 5.81 12.98 -0.96
N ASN A 371 5.58 13.62 0.20
CA ASN A 371 6.05 14.98 0.40
C ASN A 371 7.55 15.00 0.68
N GLY A 372 8.34 15.42 -0.30
CA GLY A 372 9.79 15.38 -0.19
C GLY A 372 10.36 16.21 0.96
N ILE A 373 9.78 17.38 1.26
CA ILE A 373 10.22 18.20 2.40
C ILE A 373 9.99 17.47 3.73
N ALA A 374 8.84 16.81 3.90
CA ALA A 374 8.57 16.00 5.08
C ALA A 374 9.56 14.83 5.18
N ARG A 375 9.77 14.09 4.09
CA ARG A 375 10.72 12.96 4.06
C ARG A 375 12.16 13.38 4.37
N VAL A 376 12.62 14.51 3.84
CA VAL A 376 13.94 15.07 4.20
C VAL A 376 14.01 15.36 5.70
N THR A 377 12.94 15.96 6.25
CA THR A 377 12.89 16.28 7.69
C THR A 377 12.95 15.02 8.55
N ASP A 378 12.20 13.99 8.18
CA ASP A 378 12.17 12.71 8.91
C ASP A 378 13.53 12.01 8.88
N VAL A 379 14.21 12.00 7.73
CA VAL A 379 15.57 11.44 7.61
C VAL A 379 16.59 12.27 8.38
N LEU A 380 16.51 13.59 8.33
CA LEU A 380 17.41 14.47 9.09
C LEU A 380 17.26 14.27 10.61
N HIS A 381 16.09 13.88 11.10
CA HIS A 381 15.88 13.54 12.51
C HIS A 381 16.52 12.22 12.94
N GLN A 382 16.88 11.38 11.98
CA GLN A 382 17.44 10.03 12.23
C GLN A 382 18.96 10.01 12.15
N VAL A 383 19.57 11.11 11.71
CA VAL A 383 21.03 11.32 11.69
C VAL A 383 21.41 12.36 12.74
N ASP A 384 22.67 12.35 13.19
CA ASP A 384 23.14 13.31 14.19
C ASP A 384 23.20 14.73 13.61
N ALA A 385 24.13 14.97 12.68
CA ALA A 385 24.26 16.23 11.96
C ALA A 385 24.80 15.96 10.56
N ALA A 386 24.03 16.34 9.53
CA ALA A 386 24.48 16.22 8.15
C ALA A 386 25.39 17.39 7.76
N ASP A 387 26.51 17.09 7.08
CA ASP A 387 27.44 18.09 6.55
C ASP A 387 27.02 18.59 5.16
N ALA A 388 26.21 17.83 4.43
CA ALA A 388 25.61 18.31 3.20
C ALA A 388 24.26 17.65 2.93
N VAL A 389 23.34 18.44 2.36
CA VAL A 389 22.07 17.99 1.80
C VAL A 389 22.06 18.31 0.32
N HIS A 390 22.17 17.28 -0.51
CA HIS A 390 22.05 17.38 -1.96
C HIS A 390 20.61 17.06 -2.34
N ILE A 391 19.93 17.98 -3.01
CA ILE A 391 18.59 17.78 -3.56
C ILE A 391 18.75 17.59 -5.05
N VAL A 392 18.34 16.43 -5.57
CA VAL A 392 18.40 16.11 -7.00
C VAL A 392 16.99 15.92 -7.49
N SER A 393 16.56 16.86 -8.33
CA SER A 393 15.17 17.00 -8.69
C SER A 393 15.00 17.73 -10.00
N GLU A 394 13.80 17.69 -10.55
CA GLU A 394 13.45 18.54 -11.67
C GLU A 394 13.15 19.99 -11.22
N GLY A 395 13.44 20.98 -12.06
CA GLY A 395 13.21 22.39 -11.71
C GLY A 395 13.09 23.36 -12.88
N ASN A 396 12.85 24.62 -12.52
CA ASN A 396 12.79 25.76 -13.42
C ASN A 396 13.16 27.06 -12.68
N GLU A 397 13.13 28.22 -13.34
CA GLU A 397 13.54 29.50 -12.76
C GLU A 397 12.82 29.85 -11.45
N GLY A 398 13.53 29.73 -10.32
CA GLY A 398 13.00 30.05 -9.00
C GLY A 398 12.11 28.98 -8.38
N GLU A 399 12.20 27.73 -8.84
CA GLU A 399 11.42 26.60 -8.33
C GLU A 399 12.12 25.25 -8.54
N PHE A 400 11.75 24.26 -7.73
CA PHE A 400 12.07 22.84 -7.93
C PHE A 400 11.01 21.93 -7.28
N TRP A 401 10.98 20.66 -7.71
CA TRP A 401 10.10 19.63 -7.15
C TRP A 401 10.86 18.72 -6.18
N LEU A 402 10.18 18.12 -5.22
CA LEU A 402 10.73 17.02 -4.44
C LEU A 402 9.61 16.09 -4.00
N GLY A 403 9.44 14.97 -4.71
CA GLY A 403 8.22 14.16 -4.64
C GLY A 403 7.02 14.99 -5.08
N ASN A 404 5.99 15.08 -4.23
CA ASN A 404 4.85 15.98 -4.43
C ASN A 404 5.01 17.39 -3.83
N ALA A 405 6.18 17.71 -3.27
CA ALA A 405 6.44 19.05 -2.75
C ALA A 405 6.91 19.98 -3.88
N TYR A 406 6.11 20.99 -4.21
CA TYR A 406 6.49 22.06 -5.14
C TYR A 406 7.09 23.23 -4.36
N VAL A 407 8.39 23.46 -4.50
CA VAL A 407 9.13 24.47 -3.74
C VAL A 407 9.43 25.67 -4.63
N SER A 408 8.87 26.83 -4.31
CA SER A 408 9.10 28.10 -5.00
C SER A 408 9.03 29.26 -4.02
N ASN A 409 9.34 30.48 -4.49
CA ASN A 409 9.18 31.69 -3.67
C ASN A 409 7.73 31.91 -3.18
N GLU A 410 6.73 31.31 -3.82
CA GLU A 410 5.32 31.44 -3.44
C GLU A 410 4.88 30.39 -2.41
N THR A 411 5.51 29.21 -2.41
CA THR A 411 5.16 28.09 -1.52
C THR A 411 6.09 27.97 -0.32
N LEU A 412 7.24 28.65 -0.30
CA LEU A 412 8.25 28.48 0.75
C LEU A 412 7.73 28.72 2.18
N GLU A 413 6.81 29.67 2.36
CA GLU A 413 6.21 29.94 3.68
C GLU A 413 5.43 28.72 4.22
N GLN A 414 4.94 27.83 3.35
CA GLN A 414 4.28 26.57 3.75
C GLN A 414 5.26 25.58 4.38
N TYR A 415 6.53 25.59 3.94
CA TYR A 415 7.59 24.67 4.37
C TYR A 415 8.53 25.25 5.43
N LYS A 416 8.29 26.51 5.81
CA LYS A 416 9.15 27.27 6.71
C LYS A 416 9.46 26.56 8.03
N ALA A 417 8.47 25.92 8.64
CA ALA A 417 8.66 25.22 9.90
C ALA A 417 9.65 24.05 9.75
N GLN A 418 9.52 23.26 8.68
CA GLN A 418 10.45 22.17 8.38
C GLN A 418 11.85 22.70 8.03
N LEU A 419 11.97 23.72 7.17
CA LEU A 419 13.27 24.29 6.80
C LEU A 419 14.01 24.89 8.02
N GLN A 420 13.28 25.47 8.98
CA GLN A 420 13.87 25.92 10.25
C GLN A 420 14.31 24.76 11.15
N GLN A 421 13.61 23.62 11.10
CA GLN A 421 14.03 22.41 11.79
C GLN A 421 15.31 21.85 11.19
N TRP A 422 15.45 21.87 9.85
CA TRP A 422 16.69 21.44 9.19
C TRP A 422 17.89 22.20 9.73
N GLY A 423 17.79 23.51 9.94
CA GLY A 423 18.89 24.29 10.53
C GLY A 423 19.37 23.84 11.91
N GLY A 424 18.53 23.16 12.69
CA GLY A 424 18.92 22.55 13.96
C GLY A 424 19.50 21.13 13.84
N LEU A 425 19.36 20.50 12.69
CA LEU A 425 19.78 19.13 12.36
C LEU A 425 20.98 19.09 11.39
N LEU A 426 21.37 20.25 10.86
CA LEU A 426 22.53 20.42 10.00
C LEU A 426 23.76 20.82 10.83
N SER A 427 24.95 20.42 10.36
CA SER A 427 26.20 20.88 10.96
C SER A 427 26.41 22.39 10.73
N ALA A 428 27.31 23.01 11.50
CA ALA A 428 27.48 24.47 11.48
C ALA A 428 28.03 25.04 10.17
N GLU A 429 28.69 24.19 9.36
CA GLU A 429 29.23 24.51 8.03
C GLU A 429 28.52 23.66 6.96
N ALA A 430 27.29 23.23 7.22
CA ALA A 430 26.57 22.39 6.30
C ALA A 430 26.11 23.14 5.05
N ASP A 431 26.12 22.44 3.93
CA ASP A 431 25.68 22.95 2.64
C ASP A 431 24.36 22.34 2.18
N ILE A 432 23.57 23.10 1.42
CA ILE A 432 22.41 22.63 0.67
C ILE A 432 22.65 22.85 -0.83
N LEU A 433 22.71 21.76 -1.60
CA LEU A 433 23.05 21.78 -3.02
C LEU A 433 21.82 21.34 -3.83
N ILE A 434 21.24 22.25 -4.62
CA ILE A 434 20.03 22.01 -5.41
C ILE A 434 20.39 21.76 -6.87
N TYR A 435 20.44 20.48 -7.25
CA TYR A 435 20.59 20.02 -8.63
C TYR A 435 19.21 19.96 -9.28
N ALA A 436 18.81 21.09 -9.87
CA ALA A 436 17.56 21.22 -10.60
C ALA A 436 17.73 22.28 -11.68
N CYS A 437 17.32 21.97 -12.91
CA CYS A 437 17.52 22.88 -14.05
C CYS A 437 16.99 24.28 -13.71
N LEU A 438 17.82 25.31 -13.93
CA LEU A 438 17.44 26.72 -13.84
C LEU A 438 16.97 27.20 -12.46
N ALA A 439 16.97 26.37 -11.41
CA ALA A 439 16.40 26.70 -10.10
C ALA A 439 16.94 28.01 -9.51
N ALA A 440 18.23 28.31 -9.73
CA ALA A 440 18.89 29.52 -9.26
C ALA A 440 18.93 30.66 -10.31
N ARG A 441 18.31 30.49 -11.49
CA ARG A 441 18.33 31.49 -12.57
C ARG A 441 17.60 32.78 -12.18
N GLY A 442 18.06 33.90 -12.74
CA GLY A 442 17.37 35.18 -12.65
C GLY A 442 17.28 35.75 -11.24
N THR A 443 16.33 36.66 -11.01
CA THR A 443 16.11 37.23 -9.67
C THR A 443 15.27 36.32 -8.79
N ALA A 444 14.37 35.53 -9.39
CA ALA A 444 13.51 34.59 -8.66
C ALA A 444 14.35 33.46 -8.04
N GLY A 445 15.26 32.85 -8.79
CA GLY A 445 16.15 31.82 -8.27
C GLY A 445 17.11 32.32 -7.18
N LEU A 446 17.66 33.54 -7.33
CA LEU A 446 18.47 34.13 -6.25
C LEU A 446 17.62 34.40 -4.98
N SER A 447 16.37 34.82 -5.13
CA SER A 447 15.46 35.00 -3.99
C SER A 447 15.22 33.69 -3.27
N LEU A 448 14.94 32.62 -4.02
CA LEU A 448 14.72 31.28 -3.49
C LEU A 448 15.93 30.81 -2.66
N LEU A 449 17.15 30.90 -3.20
CA LEU A 449 18.35 30.48 -2.47
C LEU A 449 18.58 31.30 -1.20
N ASN A 450 18.37 32.62 -1.24
CA ASN A 450 18.53 33.48 -0.05
C ASN A 450 17.54 33.13 1.05
N GLU A 451 16.30 32.79 0.67
CA GLU A 451 15.27 32.47 1.65
C GLU A 451 15.52 31.10 2.28
N ILE A 452 15.89 30.09 1.50
CA ILE A 452 16.32 28.78 2.03
C ILE A 452 17.52 28.97 2.99
N ALA A 453 18.56 29.68 2.57
CA ALA A 453 19.74 29.96 3.40
C ALA A 453 19.37 30.70 4.70
N SER A 454 18.43 31.65 4.63
CA SER A 454 17.96 32.37 5.82
C SER A 454 17.13 31.51 6.77
N LEU A 455 16.43 30.49 6.27
CA LEU A 455 15.58 29.61 7.08
C LEU A 455 16.39 28.49 7.73
N THR A 456 17.34 27.90 7.01
CA THR A 456 18.17 26.79 7.47
C THR A 456 19.44 27.27 8.17
N GLY A 457 19.94 28.45 7.84
CA GLY A 457 21.26 28.93 8.31
C GLY A 457 22.45 28.24 7.63
N ALA A 458 22.19 27.36 6.66
CA ALA A 458 23.18 26.68 5.84
C ALA A 458 23.56 27.53 4.61
N ASP A 459 24.72 27.22 4.04
CA ASP A 459 25.11 27.77 2.75
C ASP A 459 24.38 27.01 1.62
N VAL A 460 23.95 27.70 0.56
CA VAL A 460 23.05 27.12 -0.44
C VAL A 460 23.54 27.39 -1.86
N ALA A 461 23.57 26.36 -2.72
CA ALA A 461 23.90 26.48 -4.14
C ALA A 461 22.83 25.88 -5.05
N GLY A 462 22.72 26.40 -6.28
CA GLY A 462 21.83 25.88 -7.31
C GLY A 462 22.26 26.25 -8.72
N SER A 463 21.73 25.53 -9.71
CA SER A 463 22.07 25.71 -11.14
C SER A 463 21.29 26.88 -11.78
N ILE A 464 21.93 27.62 -12.69
CA ILE A 464 21.32 28.72 -13.45
C ILE A 464 20.99 28.34 -14.90
N ASP A 465 21.42 27.17 -15.36
CA ASP A 465 21.22 26.61 -16.70
C ASP A 465 20.71 25.16 -16.62
N LEU A 466 20.89 24.37 -17.67
CA LEU A 466 20.39 22.99 -17.71
C LEU A 466 21.34 22.10 -16.89
N THR A 467 20.79 21.30 -15.97
CA THR A 467 21.55 20.35 -15.16
C THR A 467 21.42 18.93 -15.74
N GLY A 468 22.53 18.21 -15.95
CA GLY A 468 22.53 16.83 -16.43
C GLY A 468 23.55 16.58 -17.56
N ASN A 469 23.12 15.86 -18.59
CA ASN A 469 23.98 15.39 -19.68
C ASN A 469 24.56 16.52 -20.55
N GLU A 470 25.88 16.48 -20.77
CA GLU A 470 26.62 17.47 -21.58
C GLU A 470 26.22 17.45 -23.06
N ALA A 471 25.94 16.28 -23.64
CA ALA A 471 25.52 16.18 -25.04
C ALA A 471 24.13 16.80 -25.29
N ASN A 472 23.29 16.86 -24.25
CA ASN A 472 22.00 17.54 -24.25
C ASN A 472 22.10 19.02 -23.84
N GLY A 473 23.32 19.52 -23.59
CA GLY A 473 23.60 20.92 -23.29
C GLY A 473 23.47 21.30 -21.81
N GLY A 474 23.39 20.31 -20.91
CA GLY A 474 23.48 20.54 -19.47
C GLY A 474 24.87 20.31 -18.90
N ASP A 475 25.05 20.61 -17.62
CA ASP A 475 26.21 20.17 -16.85
C ASP A 475 25.83 19.87 -15.38
N TRP A 476 26.78 19.49 -14.54
CA TRP A 476 26.52 19.20 -13.11
C TRP A 476 27.08 20.29 -12.19
N LEU A 477 27.36 21.48 -12.73
CA LEU A 477 27.85 22.61 -11.98
C LEU A 477 26.66 23.35 -11.33
N LEU A 478 26.92 23.93 -10.16
CA LEU A 478 26.01 24.85 -9.49
C LEU A 478 26.67 26.24 -9.50
N GLU A 479 26.24 27.10 -10.42
CA GLU A 479 26.93 28.35 -10.75
C GLU A 479 26.68 29.46 -9.73
N ARG A 480 25.62 29.32 -8.93
CA ARG A 480 25.16 30.35 -8.01
C ARG A 480 25.02 29.80 -6.61
N SER A 481 25.65 30.50 -5.66
CA SER A 481 25.55 30.20 -4.24
C SER A 481 25.24 31.43 -3.39
N VAL A 482 24.70 31.17 -2.20
CA VAL A 482 24.55 32.09 -1.07
C VAL A 482 25.32 31.44 0.08
N GLY A 483 26.54 31.92 0.34
CA GLY A 483 27.46 31.24 1.26
C GLY A 483 28.81 30.90 0.65
N GLN A 484 29.65 30.15 1.36
CA GLN A 484 30.72 29.36 0.75
C GLN A 484 30.22 27.93 0.57
N ILE A 485 30.82 27.14 -0.31
CA ILE A 485 30.39 25.75 -0.52
C ILE A 485 31.61 24.88 -0.32
N GLU A 486 31.54 23.99 0.66
CA GLU A 486 32.61 23.13 1.15
C GLU A 486 32.34 21.64 0.85
N ALA A 487 31.10 21.29 0.51
CA ALA A 487 30.63 19.94 0.27
C ALA A 487 31.37 19.22 -0.87
N GLY A 488 31.48 17.91 -0.70
CA GLY A 488 32.02 17.00 -1.70
C GLY A 488 31.07 16.77 -2.88
N ARG A 489 31.44 15.83 -3.75
CA ARG A 489 30.59 15.40 -4.87
C ARG A 489 29.58 14.38 -4.38
N ALA A 490 28.30 14.57 -4.72
CA ALA A 490 27.25 13.59 -4.47
C ALA A 490 27.44 12.26 -5.22
N PHE A 491 28.04 12.30 -6.43
CA PHE A 491 28.09 11.16 -7.34
C PHE A 491 29.49 10.88 -7.87
N GLU A 492 29.74 9.62 -8.20
CA GLU A 492 30.96 9.23 -8.91
C GLU A 492 31.00 9.85 -10.32
N THR A 493 32.21 10.14 -10.83
CA THR A 493 32.35 10.80 -12.14
C THR A 493 31.75 9.96 -13.28
N ILE A 494 31.95 8.64 -13.24
CA ILE A 494 31.38 7.71 -14.23
C ILE A 494 29.86 7.64 -14.18
N THR A 495 29.25 7.88 -13.02
CA THR A 495 27.79 7.95 -12.88
C THR A 495 27.25 9.11 -13.71
N LEU A 496 27.87 10.29 -13.57
CA LEU A 496 27.46 11.53 -14.25
C LEU A 496 27.77 11.53 -15.76
N GLU A 497 28.90 10.93 -16.17
CA GLU A 497 29.32 10.86 -17.60
C GLU A 497 28.39 9.99 -18.47
N GLU A 498 27.83 8.94 -17.88
CA GLU A 498 26.93 7.99 -18.56
C GLU A 498 25.44 8.28 -18.26
N TYR A 499 25.13 9.36 -17.53
CA TYR A 499 23.75 9.80 -17.32
C TYR A 499 23.26 10.53 -18.56
N ASP A 500 22.21 10.02 -19.22
CA ASP A 500 21.73 10.54 -20.50
C ASP A 500 20.65 11.63 -20.37
N GLY A 501 20.09 11.86 -19.17
CA GLY A 501 18.97 12.78 -18.95
C GLY A 501 19.35 14.25 -18.72
N LEU A 502 18.32 15.10 -18.60
CA LEU A 502 18.39 16.44 -18.02
C LEU A 502 17.42 16.51 -16.84
N LEU A 503 17.76 17.26 -15.80
CA LEU A 503 16.92 17.47 -14.61
C LEU A 503 15.84 18.55 -14.87
N GLN A 504 15.16 18.46 -16.01
CA GLN A 504 14.21 19.46 -16.51
C GLN A 504 12.80 18.90 -16.55
N VAL A 505 11.84 19.63 -15.97
CA VAL A 505 10.41 19.38 -16.12
C VAL A 505 9.69 20.62 -16.62
N PHE A 506 8.57 20.40 -17.30
CA PHE A 506 7.64 21.47 -17.59
C PHE A 506 6.66 21.63 -16.43
N THR A 507 6.89 22.60 -15.56
CA THR A 507 5.89 23.00 -14.55
C THR A 507 4.83 23.88 -15.19
N ALA A 508 3.56 23.53 -15.00
CA ALA A 508 2.42 24.38 -15.34
C ALA A 508 1.78 24.95 -14.07
N THR A 509 1.81 26.28 -13.96
CA THR A 509 1.22 27.04 -12.84
C THR A 509 -0.10 27.71 -13.24
N ASP A 510 -0.35 27.86 -14.54
CA ASP A 510 -1.54 28.46 -15.12
C ASP A 510 -1.81 27.92 -16.55
N ALA A 511 -2.89 28.39 -17.18
CA ALA A 511 -3.26 27.97 -18.52
C ALA A 511 -2.19 28.31 -19.58
N ALA A 512 -1.51 29.45 -19.44
CA ALA A 512 -0.52 29.90 -20.42
C ALA A 512 0.75 29.04 -20.39
N SER A 513 1.24 28.71 -19.19
CA SER A 513 2.36 27.80 -18.99
C SER A 513 2.03 26.37 -19.43
N LEU A 514 0.83 25.85 -19.15
CA LEU A 514 0.41 24.54 -19.65
C LEU A 514 0.35 24.49 -21.18
N ILE A 515 -0.23 25.50 -21.82
CA ILE A 515 -0.28 25.60 -23.29
C ILE A 515 1.15 25.63 -23.87
N ALA A 516 2.06 26.40 -23.27
CA ALA A 516 3.45 26.50 -23.71
C ALA A 516 4.22 25.17 -23.53
N ALA A 517 4.00 24.49 -22.40
CA ALA A 517 4.58 23.18 -22.11
C ALA A 517 4.14 22.13 -23.12
N ILE A 518 2.83 21.99 -23.36
CA ILE A 518 2.28 21.06 -24.36
C ILE A 518 2.81 21.39 -25.76
N THR A 519 2.88 22.67 -26.12
CA THR A 519 3.40 23.11 -27.42
C THR A 519 4.86 22.71 -27.61
N THR A 520 5.66 22.79 -26.54
CA THR A 520 7.06 22.38 -26.56
C THR A 520 7.19 20.87 -26.68
N ALA A 521 6.45 20.12 -25.85
CA ALA A 521 6.44 18.66 -25.89
C ALA A 521 5.99 18.10 -27.25
N ASN A 522 5.00 18.72 -27.88
CA ASN A 522 4.56 18.38 -29.24
C ASN A 522 5.66 18.51 -30.31
N GLY A 523 6.73 19.28 -30.04
CA GLY A 523 7.87 19.47 -30.92
C GLY A 523 9.07 18.57 -30.63
N ASN A 524 9.06 17.84 -29.50
CA ASN A 524 10.15 16.99 -29.06
C ASN A 524 10.07 15.59 -29.68
N THR A 525 11.20 14.88 -29.64
CA THR A 525 11.33 13.49 -30.12
C THR A 525 11.61 12.50 -28.99
N GLU A 526 11.53 12.96 -27.74
CA GLU A 526 11.71 12.18 -26.51
C GLU A 526 10.40 12.24 -25.71
N THR A 527 10.27 11.42 -24.68
CA THR A 527 9.13 11.51 -23.75
C THR A 527 9.21 12.78 -22.92
N ASP A 528 8.06 13.41 -22.67
CA ASP A 528 7.97 14.64 -21.89
C ASP A 528 7.01 14.49 -20.72
N THR A 529 7.35 15.10 -19.59
CA THR A 529 6.50 15.16 -18.40
C THR A 529 6.13 16.61 -18.07
N ILE A 530 4.85 16.85 -17.81
CA ILE A 530 4.31 18.13 -17.35
C ILE A 530 3.69 17.93 -15.96
N ASN A 531 4.17 18.67 -14.96
CA ASN A 531 3.61 18.66 -13.62
C ASN A 531 2.75 19.90 -13.39
N LEU A 532 1.53 19.72 -12.87
CA LEU A 532 0.67 20.83 -12.47
C LEU A 532 1.01 21.26 -11.04
N ALA A 533 1.42 22.52 -10.88
CA ALA A 533 1.66 23.11 -9.55
C ALA A 533 0.37 23.68 -8.92
N ASN A 534 -0.65 23.96 -9.74
CA ASN A 534 -1.89 24.59 -9.32
C ASN A 534 -3.09 24.05 -10.10
N ASN A 535 -4.30 24.36 -9.61
CA ASN A 535 -5.51 24.26 -10.41
C ASN A 535 -5.45 25.23 -11.60
N ILE A 536 -5.70 24.72 -12.81
CA ILE A 536 -5.66 25.46 -14.06
C ILE A 536 -7.07 25.70 -14.59
N THR A 537 -7.42 26.97 -14.78
CA THR A 537 -8.69 27.37 -15.38
C THR A 537 -8.49 27.84 -16.82
N LEU A 538 -9.11 27.15 -17.77
CA LEU A 538 -9.11 27.47 -19.19
C LEU A 538 -10.25 28.43 -19.51
N THR A 539 -9.93 29.57 -20.13
CA THR A 539 -10.89 30.67 -20.36
C THR A 539 -11.17 30.94 -21.84
N ALA A 540 -10.48 30.26 -22.75
CA ALA A 540 -10.59 30.48 -24.19
C ALA A 540 -10.31 29.20 -24.99
N VAL A 541 -10.79 29.20 -26.23
CA VAL A 541 -10.43 28.18 -27.23
C VAL A 541 -8.98 28.42 -27.66
N ASP A 542 -8.14 27.39 -27.55
CA ASP A 542 -6.77 27.38 -28.05
C ASP A 542 -6.72 27.02 -29.54
N ASN A 543 -7.38 25.93 -29.94
CA ASN A 543 -7.44 25.48 -31.33
C ASN A 543 -8.80 24.85 -31.68
N ALA A 544 -9.03 24.66 -32.98
CA ALA A 544 -10.30 24.13 -33.52
C ALA A 544 -10.14 22.77 -34.24
N THR A 545 -9.06 22.02 -33.94
CA THR A 545 -8.81 20.71 -34.55
C THR A 545 -9.85 19.71 -34.04
N ASN A 546 -10.68 19.19 -34.96
CA ASN A 546 -11.80 18.31 -34.63
C ASN A 546 -12.72 18.91 -33.56
N GLY A 547 -13.04 20.21 -33.69
CA GLY A 547 -13.83 20.97 -32.71
C GLY A 547 -12.98 21.92 -31.87
N ASN A 548 -13.63 22.80 -31.10
CA ASN A 548 -12.94 23.75 -30.22
C ASN A 548 -12.32 23.01 -29.03
N ASN A 549 -11.04 23.28 -28.76
CA ASN A 549 -10.27 22.72 -27.65
C ASN A 549 -9.71 23.84 -26.77
N GLY A 550 -9.65 23.62 -25.45
CA GLY A 550 -9.06 24.54 -24.49
C GLY A 550 -7.54 24.43 -24.37
N LEU A 551 -6.96 23.30 -24.80
CA LEU A 551 -5.52 23.04 -24.85
C LEU A 551 -5.07 22.71 -26.28
N PRO A 552 -3.77 22.83 -26.60
CA PRO A 552 -3.23 22.40 -27.88
C PRO A 552 -3.58 20.94 -28.14
N ALA A 553 -3.82 20.59 -29.41
CA ALA A 553 -3.96 19.19 -29.78
C ALA A 553 -2.66 18.46 -29.45
N ILE A 554 -2.75 17.32 -28.76
CA ILE A 554 -1.58 16.51 -28.42
C ILE A 554 -1.12 15.78 -29.68
N THR A 555 0.09 16.09 -30.13
CA THR A 555 0.73 15.56 -31.34
C THR A 555 2.15 15.05 -31.09
N ALA A 556 2.57 14.95 -29.82
CA ALA A 556 3.89 14.44 -29.44
C ALA A 556 4.17 13.08 -30.10
N ALA A 557 5.40 12.92 -30.60
CA ALA A 557 5.83 11.71 -31.30
C ALA A 557 6.09 10.55 -30.34
N GLU A 558 6.59 10.89 -29.15
CA GLU A 558 6.72 9.99 -28.00
C GLU A 558 5.68 10.37 -26.94
N ARG A 559 5.63 9.60 -25.84
CA ARG A 559 4.63 9.82 -24.78
C ARG A 559 4.76 11.20 -24.14
N LEU A 560 3.63 11.89 -24.02
CA LEU A 560 3.45 13.03 -23.14
C LEU A 560 2.72 12.59 -21.88
N THR A 561 3.31 12.85 -20.72
CA THR A 561 2.69 12.63 -19.40
C THR A 561 2.26 13.97 -18.79
N ILE A 562 1.02 14.05 -18.33
CA ILE A 562 0.51 15.16 -17.52
C ILE A 562 0.20 14.63 -16.12
N ASN A 563 1.01 15.03 -15.15
CA ASN A 563 0.79 14.73 -13.73
C ASN A 563 0.06 15.89 -13.08
N GLY A 564 -1.16 15.63 -12.62
CA GLY A 564 -1.99 16.62 -11.95
C GLY A 564 -1.53 16.94 -10.55
N MET A 565 -0.86 16.01 -9.85
CA MET A 565 -0.49 16.17 -8.44
C MET A 565 -1.71 16.54 -7.57
N GLY A 566 -2.88 15.97 -7.90
CA GLY A 566 -4.16 16.28 -7.28
C GLY A 566 -4.85 17.55 -7.80
N ASN A 567 -4.25 18.28 -8.75
CA ASN A 567 -4.82 19.52 -9.30
C ASN A 567 -5.87 19.27 -10.40
N THR A 568 -6.65 20.32 -10.64
CA THR A 568 -7.77 20.34 -11.60
C THR A 568 -7.40 21.14 -12.84
N ILE A 569 -7.70 20.61 -14.03
CA ILE A 569 -7.85 21.38 -15.28
C ILE A 569 -9.35 21.55 -15.54
N ALA A 570 -9.84 22.79 -15.47
CA ALA A 570 -11.25 23.10 -15.62
C ALA A 570 -11.52 24.16 -16.68
N ARG A 571 -12.65 24.06 -17.37
CA ARG A 571 -13.19 25.16 -18.19
C ARG A 571 -13.89 26.18 -17.29
N ASP A 572 -13.62 27.47 -17.46
CA ASP A 572 -14.41 28.54 -16.84
C ASP A 572 -15.85 28.52 -17.38
N ALA A 573 -16.86 28.50 -16.51
CA ALA A 573 -18.27 28.50 -16.90
C ALA A 573 -18.68 29.65 -17.84
N ALA A 574 -18.02 30.81 -17.76
CA ALA A 574 -18.24 31.98 -18.62
C ALA A 574 -17.46 31.93 -19.95
N ALA A 575 -16.54 30.98 -20.13
CA ALA A 575 -15.81 30.79 -21.37
C ALA A 575 -16.72 30.24 -22.50
N PRO A 576 -16.31 30.38 -23.77
CA PRO A 576 -16.98 29.67 -24.87
C PRO A 576 -17.01 28.16 -24.66
N ASP A 577 -17.88 27.46 -25.38
CA ASP A 577 -17.91 26.00 -25.38
C ASP A 577 -16.64 25.46 -26.06
N PHE A 578 -15.90 24.63 -25.32
CA PHE A 578 -14.80 23.83 -25.84
C PHE A 578 -14.54 22.58 -25.00
N ARG A 579 -14.06 21.55 -25.67
CA ARG A 579 -13.47 20.35 -25.08
C ARG A 579 -12.15 20.70 -24.39
N LEU A 580 -11.77 19.98 -23.33
CA LEU A 580 -10.49 20.23 -22.67
C LEU A 580 -9.31 19.75 -23.51
N VAL A 581 -9.30 18.45 -23.87
CA VAL A 581 -8.15 17.76 -24.47
C VAL A 581 -8.51 17.06 -25.78
N HIS A 582 -7.64 17.19 -26.78
CA HIS A 582 -7.69 16.42 -28.02
C HIS A 582 -6.40 15.62 -28.21
N VAL A 583 -6.50 14.29 -28.30
CA VAL A 583 -5.35 13.42 -28.58
C VAL A 583 -5.36 13.06 -30.06
N ALA A 584 -4.34 13.50 -30.80
CA ALA A 584 -4.26 13.25 -32.23
C ALA A 584 -3.89 11.80 -32.56
N LEU A 585 -4.10 11.44 -33.82
CA LEU A 585 -3.74 10.13 -34.34
C LEU A 585 -2.24 9.85 -34.19
N GLY A 586 -1.91 8.75 -33.51
CA GLY A 586 -0.52 8.31 -33.30
C GLY A 586 0.19 8.97 -32.12
N ALA A 587 -0.46 9.92 -31.43
CA ALA A 587 0.05 10.45 -30.17
C ALA A 587 -0.22 9.48 -29.01
N ASP A 588 0.62 9.54 -27.97
CA ASP A 588 0.46 8.83 -26.71
C ASP A 588 0.37 9.85 -25.56
N LEU A 589 -0.78 9.89 -24.89
CA LEU A 589 -1.03 10.78 -23.75
C LEU A 589 -1.29 9.95 -22.49
N GLU A 590 -0.55 10.25 -21.44
CA GLU A 590 -0.78 9.72 -20.09
C GLU A 590 -1.22 10.87 -19.16
N ILE A 591 -2.30 10.66 -18.41
CA ILE A 591 -2.83 11.61 -17.42
C ILE A 591 -2.89 10.90 -16.07
N ASN A 592 -2.21 11.47 -15.08
CA ASN A 592 -2.13 10.94 -13.73
C ASN A 592 -2.66 11.96 -12.73
N GLU A 593 -3.35 11.50 -11.68
CA GLU A 593 -3.76 12.33 -10.53
C GLU A 593 -4.38 13.69 -10.88
N THR A 594 -5.17 13.74 -11.96
CA THR A 594 -5.72 14.99 -12.50
C THR A 594 -7.24 14.98 -12.42
N THR A 595 -7.83 16.11 -12.03
CA THR A 595 -9.27 16.33 -12.21
C THR A 595 -9.53 17.09 -13.51
N LEU A 596 -10.29 16.53 -14.45
CA LEU A 596 -10.76 17.19 -15.66
C LEU A 596 -12.25 17.53 -15.56
N SER A 597 -12.59 18.82 -15.63
CA SER A 597 -13.98 19.24 -15.42
C SER A 597 -14.50 20.40 -16.25
N GLY A 598 -15.83 20.42 -16.44
CA GLY A 598 -16.56 21.52 -17.06
C GLY A 598 -16.36 21.70 -18.57
N GLY A 599 -15.67 20.77 -19.24
CA GLY A 599 -15.52 20.78 -20.69
C GLY A 599 -16.85 20.61 -21.42
N VAL A 600 -17.01 21.29 -22.55
CA VAL A 600 -18.25 21.30 -23.34
C VAL A 600 -17.94 21.18 -24.84
N ALA A 601 -18.31 20.06 -25.46
CA ALA A 601 -18.15 19.82 -26.90
C ALA A 601 -19.50 20.00 -27.64
N ASN A 602 -19.66 21.12 -28.34
CA ASN A 602 -20.92 21.51 -29.02
C ASN A 602 -20.69 22.34 -30.30
N ALA A 603 -19.66 21.98 -31.08
CA ALA A 603 -19.20 22.76 -32.23
C ALA A 603 -19.74 22.30 -33.60
N GLY A 604 -20.45 21.15 -33.66
CA GLY A 604 -20.94 20.49 -34.87
C GLY A 604 -19.99 19.42 -35.43
N GLY A 605 -20.50 18.22 -35.68
CA GLY A 605 -19.76 17.11 -36.32
C GLY A 605 -18.80 16.42 -35.35
N ALA A 606 -17.58 16.09 -35.76
CA ALA A 606 -16.57 15.48 -34.86
C ALA A 606 -16.14 16.41 -33.68
N GLY A 607 -16.61 17.66 -33.66
CA GLY A 607 -16.43 18.60 -32.55
C GLY A 607 -17.52 18.55 -31.48
N ASP A 608 -18.44 17.58 -31.58
CA ASP A 608 -19.50 17.32 -30.60
C ASP A 608 -19.16 16.16 -29.64
N ASP A 609 -18.01 15.53 -29.85
CA ASP A 609 -17.55 14.34 -29.13
C ASP A 609 -16.53 14.64 -28.03
N GLY A 610 -16.61 13.90 -26.92
CA GLY A 610 -15.59 13.91 -25.87
C GLY A 610 -15.58 15.19 -25.06
N GLY A 611 -16.54 15.41 -24.16
CA GLY A 611 -16.67 16.68 -23.43
C GLY A 611 -15.39 17.08 -22.68
N ALA A 612 -14.72 16.12 -22.04
CA ALA A 612 -13.35 16.31 -21.54
C ALA A 612 -12.30 15.93 -22.58
N ILE A 613 -12.33 14.69 -23.06
CA ILE A 613 -11.28 14.12 -23.92
C ILE A 613 -11.89 13.47 -25.16
N PHE A 614 -11.32 13.81 -26.31
CA PHE A 614 -11.53 13.10 -27.57
C PHE A 614 -10.22 12.49 -28.00
N ASN A 615 -10.20 11.15 -28.07
CA ASN A 615 -9.02 10.37 -28.34
C ASN A 615 -9.05 9.73 -29.72
N LEU A 616 -8.03 10.02 -30.54
CA LEU A 616 -7.71 9.34 -31.80
C LEU A 616 -6.42 8.51 -31.73
N GLY A 617 -5.69 8.58 -30.61
CA GLY A 617 -4.40 7.93 -30.39
C GLY A 617 -4.44 6.94 -29.22
N THR A 618 -3.36 6.93 -28.43
CA THR A 618 -3.26 6.19 -27.17
C THR A 618 -3.53 7.15 -26.01
N LEU A 619 -4.40 6.74 -25.10
CA LEU A 619 -4.71 7.46 -23.87
C LEU A 619 -4.60 6.52 -22.67
N THR A 620 -3.85 6.93 -21.67
CA THR A 620 -3.82 6.30 -20.35
C THR A 620 -4.30 7.31 -19.31
N VAL A 621 -5.24 6.90 -18.45
CA VAL A 621 -5.78 7.72 -17.36
C VAL A 621 -5.64 6.93 -16.07
N ASN A 622 -4.80 7.41 -15.16
CA ASN A 622 -4.54 6.78 -13.87
C ASN A 622 -4.93 7.72 -12.73
N ASP A 623 -5.56 7.16 -11.69
CA ASP A 623 -5.80 7.84 -10.40
C ASP A 623 -6.45 9.23 -10.55
N SER A 624 -7.29 9.38 -11.59
CA SER A 624 -7.79 10.68 -12.05
C SER A 624 -9.31 10.76 -11.96
N THR A 625 -9.84 11.99 -11.97
CA THR A 625 -11.28 12.25 -11.96
C THR A 625 -11.72 13.01 -13.21
N ILE A 626 -12.65 12.47 -13.98
CA ILE A 626 -13.26 13.17 -15.12
C ILE A 626 -14.73 13.42 -14.79
N THR A 627 -15.07 14.68 -14.53
CA THR A 627 -16.38 15.01 -13.96
C THR A 627 -17.06 16.26 -14.52
N GLY A 628 -18.39 16.21 -14.64
CA GLY A 628 -19.19 17.37 -15.02
C GLY A 628 -18.90 17.89 -16.43
N ASN A 629 -18.53 17.01 -17.36
CA ASN A 629 -18.26 17.37 -18.75
C ASN A 629 -19.47 17.04 -19.65
N GLU A 630 -19.65 17.80 -20.73
CA GLU A 630 -20.80 17.70 -21.63
C GLU A 630 -20.39 17.53 -23.09
N ALA A 631 -21.02 16.57 -23.78
CA ALA A 631 -20.85 16.33 -25.22
C ALA A 631 -22.21 16.37 -25.93
N ALA A 632 -22.27 17.05 -27.08
CA ALA A 632 -23.47 17.09 -27.92
C ALA A 632 -23.68 15.82 -28.77
N ASP A 633 -22.68 14.93 -28.87
CA ASP A 633 -22.80 13.60 -29.47
C ASP A 633 -22.31 12.52 -28.48
N ASP A 634 -21.17 11.87 -28.68
CA ASP A 634 -20.75 10.72 -27.86
C ASP A 634 -19.70 11.08 -26.79
N GLY A 635 -19.72 10.34 -25.66
CA GLY A 635 -18.66 10.38 -24.64
C GLY A 635 -18.59 11.69 -23.87
N GLY A 636 -19.52 11.92 -22.94
CA GLY A 636 -19.55 13.16 -22.15
C GLY A 636 -18.23 13.41 -21.40
N GLY A 637 -17.63 12.35 -20.85
CA GLY A 637 -16.27 12.37 -20.34
C GLY A 637 -15.25 12.11 -21.44
N ILE A 638 -15.14 10.84 -21.87
CA ILE A 638 -14.17 10.38 -22.88
C ILE A 638 -14.91 9.77 -24.07
N GLN A 639 -14.56 10.24 -25.27
CA GLN A 639 -14.82 9.53 -26.51
C GLN A 639 -13.50 8.98 -27.07
N SER A 640 -13.43 7.65 -27.25
CA SER A 640 -12.38 6.99 -28.01
C SER A 640 -12.86 6.65 -29.40
N PHE A 641 -12.09 7.06 -30.41
CA PHE A 641 -12.49 6.93 -31.78
C PHE A 641 -11.32 6.57 -32.70
N ASN A 642 -11.44 5.44 -33.39
CA ASN A 642 -10.44 5.02 -34.37
C ASN A 642 -10.43 5.96 -35.59
N ALA A 643 -9.25 6.47 -36.00
CA ALA A 643 -9.03 6.98 -37.36
C ALA A 643 -8.15 6.00 -38.17
N ASN A 644 -8.73 5.44 -39.25
CA ASN A 644 -8.06 4.46 -40.13
C ASN A 644 -6.69 4.97 -40.62
N PRO A 645 -5.58 4.20 -40.48
CA PRO A 645 -5.50 2.76 -40.14
C PRO A 645 -5.04 2.42 -38.71
N ASN A 646 -4.76 3.38 -37.83
CA ASN A 646 -4.16 3.08 -36.52
C ASN A 646 -5.24 2.85 -35.47
N ALA A 647 -5.04 1.87 -34.57
CA ALA A 647 -5.97 1.62 -33.48
C ALA A 647 -5.97 2.79 -32.48
N ALA A 648 -7.14 3.12 -31.93
CA ALA A 648 -7.26 4.00 -30.78
C ALA A 648 -7.29 3.13 -29.52
N THR A 649 -6.52 3.49 -28.50
CA THR A 649 -6.44 2.74 -27.25
C THR A 649 -6.73 3.66 -26.07
N VAL A 650 -7.51 3.16 -25.13
CA VAL A 650 -7.79 3.84 -23.87
C VAL A 650 -7.59 2.85 -22.73
N THR A 651 -6.77 3.21 -21.76
CA THR A 651 -6.62 2.49 -20.49
C THR A 651 -7.02 3.41 -19.36
N ILE A 652 -7.95 2.98 -18.52
CA ILE A 652 -8.44 3.71 -17.35
C ILE A 652 -8.18 2.84 -16.14
N ASN A 653 -7.32 3.31 -15.24
CA ASN A 653 -6.96 2.62 -14.01
C ASN A 653 -7.32 3.50 -12.82
N ASN A 654 -7.95 2.90 -11.80
CA ASN A 654 -8.16 3.53 -10.49
C ASN A 654 -8.79 4.94 -10.58
N SER A 655 -9.65 5.17 -11.57
CA SER A 655 -10.12 6.52 -11.92
C SER A 655 -11.63 6.64 -11.79
N THR A 656 -12.09 7.85 -11.50
CA THR A 656 -13.51 8.17 -11.36
C THR A 656 -14.02 8.95 -12.57
N ILE A 657 -15.01 8.40 -13.29
CA ILE A 657 -15.69 9.05 -14.40
C ILE A 657 -17.13 9.32 -13.97
N SER A 658 -17.45 10.56 -13.56
CA SER A 658 -18.71 10.83 -12.88
C SER A 658 -19.44 12.10 -13.31
N GLY A 659 -20.78 12.06 -13.30
CA GLY A 659 -21.60 13.24 -13.56
C GLY A 659 -21.42 13.86 -14.96
N ASN A 660 -20.88 13.11 -15.92
CA ASN A 660 -20.72 13.57 -17.29
C ASN A 660 -22.00 13.33 -18.10
N THR A 661 -22.23 14.15 -19.12
CA THR A 661 -23.46 14.15 -19.93
C THR A 661 -23.17 14.07 -21.42
N ALA A 662 -23.88 13.19 -22.14
CA ALA A 662 -23.80 13.08 -23.60
C ALA A 662 -25.19 13.08 -24.24
N ALA A 663 -25.41 13.88 -25.28
CA ALA A 663 -26.68 13.83 -26.00
C ALA A 663 -26.80 12.62 -26.96
N GLY A 664 -25.69 11.95 -27.27
CA GLY A 664 -25.57 10.70 -28.01
C GLY A 664 -25.33 9.50 -27.08
N ASN A 665 -24.28 8.71 -27.33
CA ASN A 665 -23.91 7.48 -26.63
C ASN A 665 -22.85 7.72 -25.55
N GLY A 666 -22.98 7.02 -24.42
CA GLY A 666 -21.91 7.00 -23.41
C GLY A 666 -21.85 8.29 -22.62
N GLY A 667 -22.69 8.44 -21.60
CA GLY A 667 -22.68 9.64 -20.76
C GLY A 667 -21.30 9.92 -20.15
N GLY A 668 -20.63 8.86 -19.69
CA GLY A 668 -19.24 8.92 -19.23
C GLY A 668 -18.26 8.55 -20.32
N LEU A 669 -18.40 7.34 -20.87
CA LEU A 669 -17.43 6.74 -21.78
C LEU A 669 -18.09 6.21 -23.04
N SER A 670 -17.46 6.45 -24.19
CA SER A 670 -17.84 5.79 -25.44
C SER A 670 -16.63 5.33 -26.26
N ASN A 671 -16.70 4.10 -26.77
CA ASN A 671 -15.68 3.43 -27.56
C ASN A 671 -16.22 3.07 -28.94
N THR A 672 -15.81 3.79 -29.99
CA THR A 672 -16.43 3.68 -31.32
C THR A 672 -15.40 3.51 -32.43
N THR A 673 -15.77 2.75 -33.47
CA THR A 673 -14.93 2.58 -34.67
C THR A 673 -15.56 3.13 -35.95
N PHE A 674 -14.73 3.59 -36.90
CA PHE A 674 -15.14 4.01 -38.25
C PHE A 674 -15.26 2.83 -39.21
N THR A 675 -16.16 2.88 -40.20
CA THR A 675 -16.19 1.91 -41.31
C THR A 675 -14.81 1.67 -41.96
N ASN A 676 -14.43 0.42 -42.19
CA ASN A 676 -13.12 -0.10 -42.62
C ASN A 676 -11.98 -0.09 -41.58
N SER A 677 -12.30 -0.03 -40.27
CA SER A 677 -11.29 -0.20 -39.21
C SER A 677 -10.60 -1.57 -39.27
N PRO A 678 -9.31 -1.68 -38.87
CA PRO A 678 -8.65 -2.97 -38.70
C PRO A 678 -9.26 -3.78 -37.55
N ALA A 679 -8.80 -5.02 -37.39
CA ALA A 679 -9.12 -5.81 -36.20
C ALA A 679 -8.63 -5.08 -34.95
N ASN A 680 -9.46 -5.03 -33.89
CA ASN A 680 -9.18 -4.27 -32.67
C ASN A 680 -8.86 -2.78 -32.94
N GLY A 681 -9.54 -2.16 -33.91
CA GLY A 681 -9.37 -0.75 -34.24
C GLY A 681 -9.65 0.22 -33.08
N SER A 682 -10.46 -0.16 -32.09
CA SER A 682 -10.56 0.61 -30.84
C SER A 682 -10.62 -0.30 -29.63
N VAL A 683 -9.71 -0.11 -28.68
CA VAL A 683 -9.56 -0.94 -27.48
C VAL A 683 -9.70 -0.07 -26.23
N MET A 684 -10.61 -0.42 -25.33
CA MET A 684 -10.80 0.27 -24.06
C MET A 684 -10.67 -0.71 -22.89
N THR A 685 -9.74 -0.45 -21.97
CA THR A 685 -9.55 -1.25 -20.76
C THR A 685 -9.88 -0.39 -19.55
N ILE A 686 -10.71 -0.92 -18.65
CA ILE A 686 -11.15 -0.25 -17.42
C ILE A 686 -10.82 -1.17 -16.25
N ASN A 687 -9.93 -0.74 -15.36
CA ASN A 687 -9.48 -1.51 -14.21
C ASN A 687 -9.66 -0.71 -12.92
N GLY A 688 -10.21 -1.33 -11.87
CA GLY A 688 -10.26 -0.72 -10.53
C GLY A 688 -10.97 0.64 -10.49
N SER A 689 -11.85 0.92 -11.45
CA SER A 689 -12.36 2.29 -11.71
C SER A 689 -13.86 2.40 -11.45
N THR A 690 -14.32 3.63 -11.25
CA THR A 690 -15.72 3.93 -10.96
C THR A 690 -16.35 4.83 -12.01
N ILE A 691 -17.42 4.35 -12.63
CA ILE A 691 -18.20 5.08 -13.63
C ILE A 691 -19.59 5.32 -13.05
N SER A 692 -19.85 6.55 -12.58
CA SER A 692 -21.06 6.81 -11.79
C SER A 692 -21.81 8.09 -12.11
N GLY A 693 -23.14 8.06 -11.97
CA GLY A 693 -23.97 9.26 -12.13
C GLY A 693 -23.90 9.93 -13.51
N ASN A 694 -23.43 9.24 -14.55
CA ASN A 694 -23.36 9.81 -15.89
C ASN A 694 -24.72 9.72 -16.59
N THR A 695 -25.00 10.68 -17.48
CA THR A 695 -26.28 10.79 -18.17
C THR A 695 -26.13 10.75 -19.68
N SER A 696 -26.99 10.02 -20.39
CA SER A 696 -27.08 10.14 -21.84
C SER A 696 -28.49 9.98 -22.42
N ASN A 697 -28.70 10.41 -23.67
CA ASN A 697 -29.97 10.10 -24.34
C ASN A 697 -29.98 8.69 -24.94
N VAL A 698 -28.84 8.24 -25.48
CA VAL A 698 -28.69 6.92 -26.10
C VAL A 698 -27.52 6.19 -25.43
N GLY A 699 -27.56 4.86 -25.40
CA GLY A 699 -26.44 4.06 -24.91
C GLY A 699 -26.51 3.78 -23.41
N GLY A 700 -25.41 3.98 -22.69
CA GLY A 700 -25.30 3.78 -21.25
C GLY A 700 -24.36 4.79 -20.61
N GLY A 701 -24.08 4.63 -19.31
CA GLY A 701 -22.92 5.28 -18.69
C GLY A 701 -21.63 4.94 -19.46
N VAL A 702 -21.54 3.70 -19.95
CA VAL A 702 -20.51 3.20 -20.87
C VAL A 702 -21.15 2.67 -22.16
N ALA A 703 -20.61 3.06 -23.31
CA ALA A 703 -21.07 2.59 -24.62
C ALA A 703 -19.92 2.05 -25.49
N GLN A 704 -20.22 1.02 -26.29
CA GLN A 704 -19.32 0.49 -27.31
C GLN A 704 -20.06 0.24 -28.64
N LEU A 705 -19.49 0.75 -29.73
CA LEU A 705 -20.05 0.67 -31.08
C LEU A 705 -19.02 0.08 -32.08
N GLY A 706 -19.17 -1.20 -32.39
CA GLY A 706 -18.35 -1.89 -33.39
C GLY A 706 -18.95 -1.79 -34.80
N GLN A 707 -18.41 -0.91 -35.65
CA GLN A 707 -18.95 -0.66 -36.99
C GLN A 707 -18.42 -1.61 -38.08
N ASN A 708 -17.42 -2.46 -37.80
CA ASN A 708 -16.76 -3.29 -38.82
C ASN A 708 -16.57 -4.75 -38.44
N ALA A 709 -16.17 -5.52 -39.45
CA ALA A 709 -15.67 -6.87 -39.29
C ALA A 709 -14.42 -6.97 -38.40
N ASN A 710 -14.11 -8.19 -38.00
CA ASN A 710 -12.88 -8.58 -37.29
C ASN A 710 -12.76 -8.00 -35.87
N ASN A 711 -13.87 -7.90 -35.14
CA ASN A 711 -13.89 -7.47 -33.76
C ASN A 711 -13.27 -6.06 -33.59
N SER A 712 -13.75 -5.12 -34.40
CA SER A 712 -13.16 -3.79 -34.50
C SER A 712 -13.17 -3.01 -33.17
N ALA A 713 -14.17 -3.19 -32.32
CA ALA A 713 -14.24 -2.56 -31.00
C ALA A 713 -14.12 -3.62 -29.89
N VAL A 714 -13.21 -3.40 -28.95
CA VAL A 714 -12.94 -4.30 -27.82
C VAL A 714 -12.94 -3.51 -26.52
N MET A 715 -13.61 -4.05 -25.52
CA MET A 715 -13.62 -3.49 -24.17
C MET A 715 -13.42 -4.58 -23.12
N THR A 716 -12.59 -4.28 -22.14
CA THR A 716 -12.36 -5.13 -20.97
C THR A 716 -12.63 -4.31 -19.71
N ILE A 717 -13.46 -4.85 -18.81
CA ILE A 717 -13.81 -4.21 -17.54
C ILE A 717 -13.48 -5.19 -16.42
N ASN A 718 -12.54 -4.81 -15.55
CA ASN A 718 -12.09 -5.61 -14.43
C ASN A 718 -12.14 -4.81 -13.13
N ASN A 719 -12.49 -5.45 -12.01
CA ASN A 719 -12.47 -4.82 -10.68
C ASN A 719 -13.20 -3.47 -10.60
N SER A 720 -14.17 -3.21 -11.48
CA SER A 720 -14.71 -1.87 -11.67
C SER A 720 -16.18 -1.78 -11.25
N THR A 721 -16.58 -0.57 -10.87
CA THR A 721 -17.95 -0.27 -10.43
C THR A 721 -18.64 0.67 -11.42
N ILE A 722 -19.78 0.24 -11.97
CA ILE A 722 -20.63 1.05 -12.86
C ILE A 722 -21.97 1.26 -12.16
N SER A 723 -22.19 2.45 -11.61
CA SER A 723 -23.31 2.68 -10.69
C SER A 723 -24.06 3.98 -10.89
N GLY A 724 -25.39 3.96 -10.80
CA GLY A 724 -26.19 5.19 -10.79
C GLY A 724 -26.22 5.95 -12.13
N ASN A 725 -25.83 5.33 -13.25
CA ASN A 725 -25.89 5.99 -14.56
C ASN A 725 -27.32 5.99 -15.10
N THR A 726 -27.72 7.09 -15.76
CA THR A 726 -29.09 7.30 -16.23
C THR A 726 -29.12 7.50 -17.74
N VAL A 727 -29.96 6.74 -18.46
CA VAL A 727 -30.13 6.90 -19.90
C VAL A 727 -31.60 7.00 -20.30
N VAL A 728 -31.87 7.68 -21.41
CA VAL A 728 -33.22 7.67 -22.02
C VAL A 728 -33.46 6.36 -22.76
N PHE A 729 -32.58 5.94 -23.69
CA PHE A 729 -32.71 4.69 -24.45
C PHE A 729 -31.39 3.91 -24.54
N GLY A 730 -31.34 2.67 -24.04
CA GLY A 730 -30.15 1.81 -24.21
C GLY A 730 -29.93 0.81 -23.07
N GLY A 731 -28.67 0.67 -22.66
CA GLY A 731 -28.22 -0.13 -21.52
C GLY A 731 -27.72 0.80 -20.43
N GLY A 732 -28.49 1.06 -19.37
CA GLY A 732 -28.20 2.12 -18.40
C GLY A 732 -26.77 2.10 -17.87
N GLY A 733 -26.26 0.93 -17.48
CA GLY A 733 -24.86 0.75 -17.14
C GLY A 733 -23.98 0.63 -18.38
N LEU A 734 -24.20 -0.43 -19.17
CA LEU A 734 -23.39 -0.78 -20.33
C LEU A 734 -24.24 -1.03 -21.58
N TYR A 735 -23.86 -0.39 -22.67
CA TYR A 735 -24.43 -0.58 -24.00
C TYR A 735 -23.40 -1.09 -25.00
N ASN A 736 -23.57 -2.31 -25.51
CA ASN A 736 -22.73 -2.87 -26.56
C ASN A 736 -23.51 -3.07 -27.86
N ARG A 737 -22.96 -2.63 -28.99
CA ARG A 737 -23.61 -2.77 -30.30
C ARG A 737 -22.65 -3.14 -31.41
N GLY A 738 -22.98 -4.22 -32.13
CA GLY A 738 -22.39 -4.56 -33.42
C GLY A 738 -23.23 -4.01 -34.58
N GLN A 739 -22.59 -3.33 -35.53
CA GLN A 739 -23.25 -2.74 -36.71
C GLN A 739 -22.84 -3.41 -38.04
N THR A 740 -22.31 -4.62 -37.97
CA THR A 740 -21.87 -5.42 -39.13
C THR A 740 -22.50 -6.81 -39.10
N ALA A 741 -22.41 -7.57 -40.20
CA ALA A 741 -22.95 -8.93 -40.33
C ALA A 741 -22.01 -10.03 -39.77
N VAL A 742 -20.85 -9.64 -39.25
CA VAL A 742 -19.83 -10.49 -38.62
C VAL A 742 -19.42 -9.88 -37.28
N LEU A 743 -18.59 -10.55 -36.47
CA LEU A 743 -18.15 -10.03 -35.17
C LEU A 743 -17.49 -8.67 -35.32
N GLY A 744 -18.08 -7.65 -34.69
CA GLY A 744 -17.57 -6.28 -34.73
C GLY A 744 -17.33 -5.64 -33.37
N SER A 745 -17.91 -6.21 -32.30
CA SER A 745 -17.83 -5.64 -30.95
C SER A 745 -17.75 -6.74 -29.89
N THR A 746 -16.78 -6.67 -28.98
CA THR A 746 -16.65 -7.59 -27.83
C THR A 746 -16.45 -6.82 -26.53
N VAL A 747 -17.19 -7.19 -25.49
CA VAL A 747 -16.96 -6.75 -24.11
C VAL A 747 -16.70 -7.96 -23.21
N THR A 748 -15.67 -7.90 -22.38
CA THR A 748 -15.40 -8.88 -21.32
C THR A 748 -15.47 -8.18 -19.97
N ILE A 749 -16.23 -8.75 -19.03
CA ILE A 749 -16.44 -8.22 -17.70
C ILE A 749 -16.06 -9.28 -16.68
N THR A 750 -15.11 -8.96 -15.81
CA THR A 750 -14.64 -9.89 -14.76
C THR A 750 -14.60 -9.16 -13.42
N ASN A 751 -15.07 -9.82 -12.35
CA ASN A 751 -14.98 -9.28 -10.99
C ASN A 751 -15.41 -7.82 -10.90
N SER A 752 -16.57 -7.47 -11.46
CA SER A 752 -17.05 -6.08 -11.54
C SER A 752 -18.50 -5.96 -11.06
N THR A 753 -18.90 -4.76 -10.66
CA THR A 753 -20.22 -4.48 -10.06
C THR A 753 -20.98 -3.46 -10.90
N ILE A 754 -22.12 -3.87 -11.48
CA ILE A 754 -22.98 -3.03 -12.33
C ILE A 754 -24.38 -2.94 -11.69
N VAL A 755 -24.64 -1.85 -10.97
CA VAL A 755 -25.83 -1.72 -10.14
C VAL A 755 -26.46 -0.33 -10.19
N GLN A 756 -27.73 -0.21 -9.82
CA GLN A 756 -28.42 1.09 -9.67
C GLN A 756 -28.43 1.95 -10.95
N ASN A 757 -28.17 1.38 -12.12
CA ASN A 757 -28.27 2.10 -13.38
C ASN A 757 -29.73 2.11 -13.88
N GLU A 758 -30.16 3.21 -14.49
CA GLU A 758 -31.56 3.44 -14.84
C GLU A 758 -31.76 3.73 -16.33
N VAL A 759 -32.83 3.15 -16.90
CA VAL A 759 -33.41 3.59 -18.18
C VAL A 759 -34.77 4.20 -17.95
N THR A 760 -34.93 5.48 -18.34
CA THR A 760 -36.16 6.24 -18.10
C THR A 760 -37.26 6.05 -19.16
N ASN A 761 -36.92 5.70 -20.41
CA ASN A 761 -37.92 5.50 -21.46
C ASN A 761 -38.46 4.05 -21.49
N PRO A 762 -39.79 3.84 -21.49
CA PRO A 762 -40.37 2.51 -21.65
C PRO A 762 -40.09 1.95 -23.05
N GLY A 763 -39.25 0.92 -23.12
CA GLY A 763 -38.85 0.31 -24.39
C GLY A 763 -38.09 -1.01 -24.24
N SER A 764 -37.52 -1.46 -25.36
CA SER A 764 -36.66 -2.65 -25.43
C SER A 764 -35.24 -2.35 -24.91
N SER A 765 -35.13 -1.76 -23.73
CA SER A 765 -33.88 -1.33 -23.10
C SER A 765 -33.53 -2.23 -21.90
N ALA A 766 -32.33 -2.11 -21.35
CA ALA A 766 -31.97 -2.72 -20.07
C ALA A 766 -31.34 -1.73 -19.10
N GLY A 767 -31.61 -1.84 -17.81
CA GLY A 767 -31.00 -0.97 -16.79
C GLY A 767 -29.51 -1.25 -16.64
N GLY A 768 -29.11 -2.53 -16.53
CA GLY A 768 -27.70 -2.93 -16.45
C GLY A 768 -27.03 -3.02 -17.82
N ILE A 769 -27.04 -4.21 -18.43
CA ILE A 769 -26.33 -4.52 -19.68
C ILE A 769 -27.33 -4.71 -20.83
N LEU A 770 -27.10 -3.98 -21.92
CA LEU A 770 -27.77 -4.20 -23.20
C LEU A 770 -26.77 -4.58 -24.30
N ASN A 771 -26.92 -5.79 -24.86
CA ASN A 771 -26.16 -6.23 -26.04
C ASN A 771 -27.05 -6.28 -27.30
N LEU A 772 -26.68 -5.53 -28.34
CA LEU A 772 -27.45 -5.35 -29.57
C LEU A 772 -26.66 -5.70 -30.83
N ASN A 773 -27.41 -6.04 -31.87
CA ASN A 773 -26.95 -6.08 -33.24
C ASN A 773 -27.87 -5.24 -34.13
N PHE A 774 -27.31 -4.51 -35.09
CA PHE A 774 -28.09 -3.71 -36.04
C PHE A 774 -28.28 -4.38 -37.40
N MET A 775 -27.32 -5.21 -37.80
CA MET A 775 -27.38 -6.01 -39.03
C MET A 775 -27.62 -7.49 -38.68
N GLY A 776 -28.26 -8.23 -39.61
CA GLY A 776 -28.33 -9.70 -39.51
C GLY A 776 -26.93 -10.31 -39.63
N GLY A 777 -26.68 -11.47 -39.02
CA GLY A 777 -25.36 -12.10 -38.96
C GLY A 777 -25.27 -13.13 -37.82
N VAL A 778 -24.11 -13.75 -37.62
CA VAL A 778 -23.84 -14.58 -36.43
C VAL A 778 -22.78 -13.86 -35.62
N ASP A 779 -23.01 -13.75 -34.32
CA ASP A 779 -22.05 -13.26 -33.34
C ASP A 779 -21.45 -11.89 -33.70
N THR A 780 -22.31 -10.96 -34.07
CA THR A 780 -21.93 -9.60 -34.50
C THR A 780 -21.53 -8.70 -33.32
N ALA A 781 -22.00 -9.03 -32.11
CA ALA A 781 -21.66 -8.35 -30.87
C ALA A 781 -21.65 -9.36 -29.71
N ARG A 782 -20.60 -9.40 -28.90
CA ARG A 782 -20.49 -10.32 -27.76
C ARG A 782 -20.29 -9.55 -26.47
N VAL A 783 -20.95 -10.00 -25.40
CA VAL A 783 -20.60 -9.65 -24.02
C VAL A 783 -20.36 -10.95 -23.26
N THR A 784 -19.24 -11.06 -22.55
CA THR A 784 -18.94 -12.16 -21.63
C THR A 784 -18.86 -11.61 -20.22
N VAL A 785 -19.56 -12.25 -19.27
CA VAL A 785 -19.61 -11.82 -17.87
C VAL A 785 -19.18 -12.98 -16.99
N GLY A 786 -18.20 -12.78 -16.12
CA GLY A 786 -17.74 -13.77 -15.13
C GLY A 786 -17.43 -13.11 -13.78
N ASN A 787 -17.63 -13.83 -12.67
CA ASN A 787 -17.37 -13.32 -11.32
C ASN A 787 -18.01 -11.96 -11.01
N SER A 788 -19.09 -11.56 -11.69
CA SER A 788 -19.57 -10.17 -11.64
C SER A 788 -21.01 -10.05 -11.13
N ILE A 789 -21.33 -8.89 -10.58
CA ILE A 789 -22.66 -8.52 -10.09
C ILE A 789 -23.36 -7.65 -11.14
N VAL A 790 -24.56 -8.05 -11.57
CA VAL A 790 -25.48 -7.22 -12.37
C VAL A 790 -26.86 -7.28 -11.74
N ALA A 791 -27.17 -6.32 -10.87
CA ALA A 791 -28.37 -6.35 -10.03
C ALA A 791 -28.82 -4.93 -9.63
N GLN A 792 -30.02 -4.79 -9.07
CA GLN A 792 -30.57 -3.51 -8.60
C GLN A 792 -30.65 -2.41 -9.68
N ASN A 793 -30.50 -2.75 -10.96
CA ASN A 793 -30.69 -1.80 -12.05
C ASN A 793 -32.19 -1.66 -12.35
N THR A 794 -32.59 -0.58 -13.02
CA THR A 794 -34.00 -0.28 -13.28
C THR A 794 -34.27 -0.04 -14.77
N ALA A 795 -35.27 -0.74 -15.28
CA ALA A 795 -35.86 -0.52 -16.61
C ALA A 795 -37.27 -1.12 -16.62
N THR A 796 -38.10 -0.70 -17.58
CA THR A 796 -39.51 -1.13 -17.64
C THR A 796 -39.70 -2.64 -17.85
N VAL A 797 -38.79 -3.29 -18.59
CA VAL A 797 -38.95 -4.70 -18.97
C VAL A 797 -37.76 -5.57 -18.57
N PHE A 798 -36.53 -5.09 -18.78
CA PHE A 798 -35.31 -5.86 -18.52
C PHE A 798 -34.42 -5.10 -17.54
N PRO A 799 -34.63 -5.21 -16.22
CA PRO A 799 -33.88 -4.42 -15.24
C PRO A 799 -32.36 -4.61 -15.37
N ASP A 800 -31.87 -5.85 -15.36
CA ASP A 800 -30.42 -6.09 -15.28
C ASP A 800 -29.76 -6.43 -16.61
N VAL A 801 -30.35 -7.32 -17.42
CA VAL A 801 -29.70 -7.82 -18.64
C VAL A 801 -30.67 -8.00 -19.80
N ARG A 802 -30.21 -7.67 -21.01
CA ARG A 802 -30.92 -7.97 -22.25
C ARG A 802 -29.97 -8.22 -23.42
N ARG A 803 -30.25 -9.27 -24.18
CA ARG A 803 -29.69 -9.50 -25.52
C ARG A 803 -30.77 -9.41 -26.60
N ALA A 804 -30.42 -8.85 -27.76
CA ALA A 804 -31.34 -8.81 -28.91
C ALA A 804 -31.48 -10.18 -29.61
N SER A 805 -30.41 -10.96 -29.68
CA SER A 805 -30.41 -12.28 -30.30
C SER A 805 -29.38 -13.19 -29.64
N ALA A 806 -29.78 -14.42 -29.28
CA ALA A 806 -28.85 -15.44 -28.78
C ALA A 806 -27.81 -15.87 -29.83
N VAL A 807 -28.05 -15.57 -31.12
CA VAL A 807 -27.15 -15.92 -32.22
C VAL A 807 -26.32 -14.71 -32.67
N ASN A 808 -26.94 -13.54 -32.82
CA ASN A 808 -26.28 -12.37 -33.40
C ASN A 808 -25.61 -11.48 -32.35
N SER A 809 -26.16 -11.43 -31.14
CA SER A 809 -25.72 -10.55 -30.06
C SER A 809 -25.68 -11.30 -28.72
N PRO A 810 -24.97 -12.44 -28.62
CA PRO A 810 -24.97 -13.23 -27.40
C PRO A 810 -24.41 -12.46 -26.21
N ILE A 811 -25.09 -12.59 -25.06
CA ILE A 811 -24.45 -12.46 -23.75
C ILE A 811 -24.09 -13.87 -23.33
N VAL A 812 -22.82 -14.07 -22.96
CA VAL A 812 -22.20 -15.33 -22.58
C VAL A 812 -21.99 -15.34 -21.07
N ASP A 813 -22.52 -16.37 -20.42
CA ASP A 813 -22.31 -16.64 -19.00
C ASP A 813 -20.94 -17.32 -18.81
N GLY A 814 -19.96 -16.54 -18.36
CA GLY A 814 -18.62 -17.02 -18.00
C GLY A 814 -18.60 -17.85 -16.71
N GLY A 815 -19.69 -17.82 -15.93
CA GLY A 815 -19.82 -18.50 -14.63
C GLY A 815 -19.66 -17.57 -13.43
N ASN A 816 -20.17 -18.03 -12.29
CA ASN A 816 -20.04 -17.39 -10.98
C ASN A 816 -20.48 -15.91 -10.97
N ASN A 817 -21.61 -15.61 -11.61
CA ASN A 817 -22.20 -14.27 -11.57
C ASN A 817 -23.37 -14.20 -10.59
N LEU A 818 -23.61 -13.01 -10.03
CA LEU A 818 -24.89 -12.67 -9.41
C LEU A 818 -25.69 -11.79 -10.37
N ILE A 819 -26.82 -12.30 -10.85
CA ILE A 819 -27.75 -11.57 -11.71
C ILE A 819 -29.06 -11.35 -10.96
N GLY A 820 -29.42 -10.09 -10.71
CA GLY A 820 -30.64 -9.75 -9.97
C GLY A 820 -31.90 -10.26 -10.67
N VAL A 821 -32.01 -9.99 -11.98
CA VAL A 821 -33.13 -10.37 -12.83
C VAL A 821 -32.65 -10.82 -14.21
N ASP A 822 -32.70 -12.12 -14.47
CA ASP A 822 -32.55 -12.69 -15.82
C ASP A 822 -33.90 -13.07 -16.42
N SER A 823 -34.44 -12.19 -17.26
CA SER A 823 -35.74 -12.43 -17.91
C SER A 823 -35.65 -13.32 -19.16
N GLN A 824 -34.44 -13.63 -19.63
CA GLN A 824 -34.23 -14.34 -20.90
C GLN A 824 -33.53 -15.69 -20.73
N GLY A 825 -33.22 -16.11 -19.49
CA GLY A 825 -32.52 -17.37 -19.20
C GLY A 825 -31.16 -17.44 -19.88
N ILE A 826 -30.43 -16.32 -19.84
CA ILE A 826 -29.09 -16.14 -20.38
C ILE A 826 -28.06 -16.87 -19.52
N PHE A 827 -28.20 -16.77 -18.19
CA PHE A 827 -27.20 -17.20 -17.22
C PHE A 827 -27.54 -18.59 -16.67
N THR A 828 -26.91 -19.60 -17.25
CA THR A 828 -27.20 -21.02 -16.94
C THR A 828 -26.08 -21.74 -16.20
N THR A 829 -24.86 -21.21 -16.22
CA THR A 829 -23.71 -21.75 -15.46
C THR A 829 -23.58 -21.08 -14.10
N SER A 830 -24.07 -19.85 -13.97
CA SER A 830 -24.19 -19.12 -12.71
C SER A 830 -25.35 -19.62 -11.85
N THR A 831 -25.12 -19.76 -10.54
CA THR A 831 -26.11 -20.28 -9.58
C THR A 831 -26.90 -19.18 -8.85
N LEU A 832 -26.40 -17.95 -8.85
CA LEU A 832 -27.02 -16.79 -8.21
C LEU A 832 -27.79 -15.95 -9.24
N VAL A 833 -28.89 -16.49 -9.75
CA VAL A 833 -29.69 -15.84 -10.81
C VAL A 833 -31.14 -15.68 -10.35
N GLY A 834 -31.58 -14.43 -10.22
CA GLY A 834 -32.95 -14.07 -9.88
C GLY A 834 -33.86 -13.90 -11.10
N SER A 835 -35.13 -13.63 -10.84
CA SER A 835 -36.18 -13.48 -11.87
C SER A 835 -37.02 -12.23 -11.59
N VAL A 836 -37.86 -11.83 -12.54
CA VAL A 836 -38.77 -10.68 -12.33
C VAL A 836 -39.71 -10.91 -11.14
N ALA A 837 -40.12 -12.16 -10.89
CA ALA A 837 -41.03 -12.51 -9.79
C ALA A 837 -40.32 -12.56 -8.43
N VAL A 838 -39.03 -12.92 -8.44
CA VAL A 838 -38.17 -13.03 -7.25
C VAL A 838 -36.79 -12.49 -7.64
N PRO A 839 -36.61 -11.16 -7.65
CA PRO A 839 -35.31 -10.56 -7.90
C PRO A 839 -34.32 -10.99 -6.80
N LEU A 840 -33.08 -11.28 -7.18
CA LEU A 840 -32.02 -11.60 -6.24
C LEU A 840 -31.31 -10.32 -5.80
N ASP A 841 -31.22 -10.10 -4.49
CA ASP A 841 -30.54 -8.95 -3.92
C ASP A 841 -29.08 -9.31 -3.59
N PRO A 842 -28.08 -8.59 -4.11
CA PRO A 842 -26.68 -8.75 -3.72
C PRO A 842 -26.38 -8.24 -2.30
N VAL A 843 -27.30 -7.51 -1.63
CA VAL A 843 -27.11 -7.01 -0.26
C VAL A 843 -25.84 -6.15 -0.15
N LEU A 844 -25.77 -5.13 -1.01
CA LEU A 844 -24.65 -4.20 -1.09
C LEU A 844 -24.81 -3.03 -0.12
N LEU A 845 -23.68 -2.49 0.33
CA LEU A 845 -23.61 -1.17 0.94
C LEU A 845 -23.76 -0.09 -0.16
N PRO A 846 -24.13 1.16 0.21
CA PRO A 846 -24.17 2.29 -0.73
C PRO A 846 -22.82 2.51 -1.42
N LEU A 847 -22.81 3.18 -2.58
CA LEU A 847 -21.57 3.61 -3.22
C LEU A 847 -20.83 4.55 -2.26
N GLY A 848 -19.56 4.26 -1.97
CA GLY A 848 -18.78 5.04 -1.02
C GLY A 848 -17.31 4.63 -0.99
N ASP A 849 -16.55 5.36 -0.19
CA ASP A 849 -15.12 5.13 -0.01
C ASP A 849 -14.89 4.01 1.01
N TYR A 850 -14.41 2.86 0.52
CA TYR A 850 -14.16 1.66 1.33
C TYR A 850 -12.67 1.29 1.32
N GLY A 851 -11.77 2.29 1.36
CA GLY A 851 -10.31 2.08 1.46
C GLY A 851 -9.56 1.93 0.14
N GLY A 852 -10.24 1.99 -1.02
CA GLY A 852 -9.63 1.96 -2.35
C GLY A 852 -9.40 3.35 -2.96
N PRO A 853 -8.76 3.42 -4.14
CA PRO A 853 -8.50 4.67 -4.85
C PRO A 853 -9.78 5.35 -5.38
N THR A 854 -10.86 4.59 -5.58
CA THR A 854 -12.17 5.12 -5.97
C THR A 854 -13.32 4.50 -5.19
N GLN A 855 -14.48 5.16 -5.21
CA GLN A 855 -15.69 4.69 -4.55
C GLN A 855 -16.16 3.35 -5.12
N THR A 856 -16.53 2.39 -4.28
CA THR A 856 -17.04 1.08 -4.74
C THR A 856 -18.30 0.67 -3.97
N HIS A 857 -18.89 -0.47 -4.31
CA HIS A 857 -19.94 -1.09 -3.50
C HIS A 857 -19.34 -2.26 -2.72
N ALA A 858 -19.07 -2.04 -1.43
CA ALA A 858 -18.88 -3.12 -0.48
C ALA A 858 -20.20 -3.87 -0.24
N PHE A 859 -20.17 -4.96 0.52
CA PHE A 859 -21.38 -5.73 0.83
C PHE A 859 -21.48 -6.07 2.32
N TYR A 860 -22.71 -6.33 2.78
CA TYR A 860 -22.93 -6.76 4.16
C TYR A 860 -22.47 -8.22 4.36
N ILE A 861 -22.09 -8.57 5.59
CA ILE A 861 -21.56 -9.92 5.94
C ILE A 861 -22.42 -11.11 5.48
N GLY A 862 -23.74 -10.93 5.40
CA GLY A 862 -24.68 -11.96 4.94
C GLY A 862 -24.94 -11.97 3.42
N SER A 863 -24.13 -11.24 2.65
CA SER A 863 -24.31 -11.15 1.20
C SER A 863 -24.10 -12.50 0.53
N PRO A 864 -24.93 -12.87 -0.47
CA PRO A 864 -24.77 -14.10 -1.22
C PRO A 864 -23.54 -14.12 -2.13
N VAL A 865 -22.87 -12.98 -2.37
CA VAL A 865 -21.70 -12.88 -3.27
C VAL A 865 -20.40 -13.30 -2.60
N ARG A 866 -20.42 -13.37 -1.27
CA ARG A 866 -19.24 -13.66 -0.46
C ARG A 866 -18.76 -15.11 -0.65
N ASP A 867 -17.47 -15.31 -0.91
CA ASP A 867 -16.78 -16.59 -1.07
C ASP A 867 -17.43 -17.50 -2.14
N THR A 868 -18.05 -16.93 -3.17
CA THR A 868 -18.81 -17.68 -4.21
C THR A 868 -18.33 -17.47 -5.64
N GLY A 869 -17.28 -16.67 -5.83
CA GLY A 869 -16.62 -16.45 -7.11
C GLY A 869 -15.74 -17.64 -7.52
N SER A 870 -15.07 -17.47 -8.67
CA SER A 870 -14.15 -18.46 -9.23
C SER A 870 -12.73 -17.91 -9.30
N ASP A 871 -11.83 -18.49 -8.52
CA ASP A 871 -10.39 -18.16 -8.56
C ASP A 871 -9.82 -18.32 -9.97
N ALA A 872 -10.27 -19.36 -10.70
CA ALA A 872 -9.81 -19.63 -12.06
C ALA A 872 -10.17 -18.50 -13.04
N LEU A 873 -11.34 -17.86 -12.88
CA LEU A 873 -11.73 -16.72 -13.71
C LEU A 873 -10.93 -15.46 -13.33
N ALA A 874 -10.68 -15.23 -12.03
CA ALA A 874 -9.84 -14.12 -11.57
C ALA A 874 -8.39 -14.26 -12.08
N ILE A 875 -7.80 -15.45 -11.95
CA ILE A 875 -6.45 -15.77 -12.48
C ILE A 875 -6.40 -15.60 -14.00
N ALA A 876 -7.42 -16.06 -14.73
CA ALA A 876 -7.47 -15.92 -16.19
C ALA A 876 -7.54 -14.46 -16.65
N ALA A 877 -8.11 -13.58 -15.82
CA ALA A 877 -8.13 -12.13 -16.02
C ALA A 877 -6.90 -11.42 -15.43
N ALA A 878 -5.91 -12.17 -14.91
CA ALA A 878 -4.70 -11.66 -14.26
C ALA A 878 -4.99 -10.74 -13.05
N LEU A 879 -6.07 -11.03 -12.31
CA LEU A 879 -6.47 -10.24 -11.13
C LEU A 879 -5.86 -10.85 -9.87
N THR A 880 -4.94 -10.12 -9.25
CA THR A 880 -4.36 -10.44 -7.93
C THR A 880 -5.03 -9.68 -6.79
N THR A 881 -5.57 -8.50 -7.09
CA THR A 881 -6.20 -7.61 -6.12
C THR A 881 -7.63 -7.24 -6.52
N ASP A 882 -8.41 -6.69 -5.58
CA ASP A 882 -9.75 -6.17 -5.79
C ASP A 882 -9.73 -4.70 -6.23
N HIS A 883 -10.90 -4.06 -6.33
CA HIS A 883 -11.04 -2.63 -6.66
C HIS A 883 -10.16 -1.72 -5.80
N ARG A 884 -9.92 -2.10 -4.55
CA ARG A 884 -9.22 -1.31 -3.54
C ARG A 884 -7.73 -1.56 -3.50
N GLY A 885 -7.25 -2.57 -4.23
CA GLY A 885 -5.90 -3.11 -4.07
C GLY A 885 -5.79 -4.21 -3.02
N ALA A 886 -6.91 -4.69 -2.43
CA ALA A 886 -6.91 -5.79 -1.46
C ALA A 886 -6.56 -7.11 -2.15
N ASN A 887 -5.82 -8.02 -1.51
CA ASN A 887 -5.55 -9.35 -2.06
C ASN A 887 -6.85 -10.14 -2.28
N ARG A 888 -7.03 -10.72 -3.47
CA ARG A 888 -8.19 -11.57 -3.78
C ARG A 888 -8.10 -12.98 -3.24
N PHE A 889 -6.89 -13.51 -3.08
CA PHE A 889 -6.69 -14.92 -2.78
C PHE A 889 -6.43 -15.17 -1.29
N ASN A 890 -7.27 -14.58 -0.42
CA ASN A 890 -7.29 -14.84 1.04
C ASN A 890 -8.37 -15.87 1.44
N GLY A 891 -8.94 -16.54 0.45
CA GLY A 891 -10.10 -17.42 0.51
C GLY A 891 -10.59 -17.69 -0.92
N PRO A 892 -11.73 -18.38 -1.10
CA PRO A 892 -12.43 -18.38 -2.38
C PRO A 892 -12.80 -16.95 -2.75
N VAL A 893 -12.51 -16.52 -3.99
CA VAL A 893 -12.77 -15.12 -4.37
C VAL A 893 -14.25 -14.75 -4.28
N ASP A 894 -14.54 -13.48 -3.99
CA ASP A 894 -15.89 -12.93 -4.03
C ASP A 894 -16.37 -12.63 -5.47
N ILE A 895 -17.69 -12.62 -5.66
CA ILE A 895 -18.31 -12.10 -6.89
C ILE A 895 -18.40 -10.56 -6.78
N GLY A 896 -17.90 -9.86 -7.79
CA GLY A 896 -17.97 -8.40 -7.90
C GLY A 896 -16.62 -7.69 -7.78
N ALA A 897 -16.68 -6.37 -7.74
CA ALA A 897 -15.50 -5.50 -7.69
C ALA A 897 -14.77 -5.53 -6.33
N PHE A 898 -15.49 -5.82 -5.25
CA PHE A 898 -14.99 -5.83 -3.88
C PHE A 898 -14.64 -7.25 -3.43
N GLU A 899 -13.54 -7.40 -2.69
CA GLU A 899 -13.15 -8.62 -1.98
C GLU A 899 -13.08 -8.37 -0.47
N SER A 900 -13.91 -9.06 0.30
CA SER A 900 -13.92 -9.04 1.76
C SER A 900 -12.63 -9.65 2.34
N GLN A 901 -11.92 -8.89 3.16
CA GLN A 901 -10.73 -9.38 3.87
C GLN A 901 -11.03 -10.12 5.19
N GLY A 902 -12.31 -10.25 5.56
CA GLY A 902 -12.73 -10.81 6.85
C GLY A 902 -13.43 -9.77 7.71
N TYR A 903 -14.06 -10.19 8.79
CA TYR A 903 -14.77 -9.27 9.68
C TYR A 903 -14.50 -9.61 11.14
N SER A 904 -14.25 -8.57 11.93
CA SER A 904 -13.98 -8.66 13.36
C SER A 904 -15.09 -8.00 14.19
N LEU A 905 -15.33 -8.57 15.37
CA LEU A 905 -16.18 -8.00 16.42
C LEU A 905 -15.32 -7.81 17.68
N THR A 906 -15.05 -6.55 18.04
CA THR A 906 -14.13 -6.23 19.14
C THR A 906 -14.85 -5.43 20.24
N ALA A 907 -14.63 -5.81 21.50
CA ALA A 907 -15.09 -5.03 22.65
C ALA A 907 -14.25 -3.75 22.80
N THR A 908 -14.88 -2.59 22.74
CA THR A 908 -14.20 -1.29 22.69
C THR A 908 -14.50 -0.42 23.91
N VAL A 909 -15.67 -0.57 24.55
CA VAL A 909 -16.09 0.28 25.68
C VAL A 909 -16.80 -0.54 26.76
N GLY A 910 -16.56 -0.21 28.04
CA GLY A 910 -17.30 -0.77 29.18
C GLY A 910 -16.82 -2.14 29.69
N ASN A 911 -15.65 -2.61 29.25
CA ASN A 911 -15.03 -3.82 29.79
C ASN A 911 -14.39 -3.56 31.18
N ASN A 912 -14.24 -4.61 32.00
CA ASN A 912 -13.56 -4.59 33.30
C ASN A 912 -14.12 -3.58 34.32
N GLN A 913 -15.41 -3.25 34.23
CA GLN A 913 -16.07 -2.35 35.19
C GLN A 913 -16.72 -3.13 36.34
N SER A 914 -16.88 -2.43 37.46
CA SER A 914 -17.48 -3.00 38.66
C SER A 914 -18.47 -2.04 39.31
N THR A 915 -19.45 -2.59 40.02
CA THR A 915 -20.45 -1.82 40.78
C THR A 915 -20.92 -2.59 42.01
N LEU A 916 -21.67 -1.95 42.90
CA LEU A 916 -22.30 -2.64 44.02
C LEU A 916 -23.52 -3.45 43.54
N PRO A 917 -23.89 -4.55 44.22
CA PRO A 917 -25.09 -5.30 43.92
C PRO A 917 -26.34 -4.41 43.83
N SER A 918 -27.23 -4.70 42.89
CA SER A 918 -28.44 -3.91 42.56
C SER A 918 -28.20 -2.50 41.96
N ASN A 919 -26.96 -2.07 41.73
CA ASN A 919 -26.67 -0.82 41.03
C ASN A 919 -26.47 -1.03 39.52
N THR A 920 -26.77 0.01 38.74
CA THR A 920 -26.45 0.06 37.31
C THR A 920 -24.95 0.26 37.11
N PHE A 921 -24.40 -0.40 36.10
CA PHE A 921 -23.03 -0.21 35.65
C PHE A 921 -22.85 1.17 35.02
N GLY A 922 -21.68 1.79 35.23
CA GLY A 922 -21.45 3.19 34.88
C GLY A 922 -21.40 3.44 33.37
N THR A 923 -21.01 2.43 32.59
CA THR A 923 -20.83 2.54 31.14
C THR A 923 -21.57 1.42 30.44
N ASN A 924 -22.33 1.73 29.38
CA ASN A 924 -22.91 0.68 28.53
C ASN A 924 -21.79 -0.08 27.81
N LEU A 925 -21.98 -1.38 27.59
CA LEU A 925 -20.98 -2.18 26.88
C LEU A 925 -21.07 -1.86 25.39
N GLY A 926 -19.93 -1.57 24.78
CA GLY A 926 -19.81 -1.20 23.38
C GLY A 926 -18.87 -2.13 22.64
N VAL A 927 -19.29 -2.56 21.45
CA VAL A 927 -18.49 -3.29 20.48
C VAL A 927 -18.40 -2.52 19.18
N GLN A 928 -17.33 -2.76 18.43
CA GLN A 928 -17.18 -2.30 17.07
C GLN A 928 -17.07 -3.49 16.13
N VAL A 929 -17.78 -3.42 15.00
CA VAL A 929 -17.65 -4.35 13.88
C VAL A 929 -16.88 -3.69 12.76
N THR A 930 -15.80 -4.32 12.35
CA THR A 930 -14.94 -3.84 11.26
C THR A 930 -14.68 -4.93 10.24
N GLU A 931 -14.42 -4.54 9.00
CA GLU A 931 -13.77 -5.39 8.00
C GLU A 931 -12.25 -5.30 8.18
N ASP A 932 -11.57 -6.43 8.04
CA ASP A 932 -10.15 -6.61 8.36
C ASP A 932 -9.24 -6.17 7.19
N PHE A 933 -9.49 -4.98 6.64
CA PHE A 933 -8.67 -4.41 5.57
C PHE A 933 -7.32 -3.92 6.11
N VAL A 934 -6.24 -4.28 5.41
CA VAL A 934 -4.86 -3.96 5.78
C VAL A 934 -4.70 -2.44 5.96
N ASN A 935 -4.03 -2.03 7.03
CA ASN A 935 -3.73 -0.64 7.39
C ASN A 935 -4.93 0.27 7.74
N SER A 936 -6.18 -0.18 7.61
CA SER A 936 -7.36 0.58 8.06
C SER A 936 -8.60 -0.29 8.20
N ALA A 937 -8.94 -0.69 9.43
CA ALA A 937 -10.16 -1.42 9.73
C ALA A 937 -11.41 -0.61 9.35
N LEU A 938 -12.24 -1.10 8.42
CA LEU A 938 -13.38 -0.35 7.89
C LEU A 938 -14.65 -0.61 8.72
N PRO A 939 -15.34 0.41 9.23
CA PRO A 939 -16.54 0.24 10.03
C PRO A 939 -17.70 -0.34 9.22
N ILE A 940 -18.39 -1.37 9.76
CA ILE A 940 -19.49 -2.04 9.06
C ILE A 940 -20.84 -1.73 9.73
N PRO A 941 -21.72 -0.94 9.08
CA PRO A 941 -23.05 -0.65 9.62
C PRO A 941 -24.01 -1.83 9.48
N GLY A 942 -25.12 -1.79 10.22
CA GLY A 942 -26.26 -2.69 9.99
C GLY A 942 -26.13 -4.11 10.55
N VAL A 943 -25.09 -4.41 11.33
CA VAL A 943 -24.86 -5.74 11.92
C VAL A 943 -25.59 -5.85 13.26
N ASN A 944 -26.42 -6.88 13.42
CA ASN A 944 -27.10 -7.16 14.69
C ASN A 944 -26.16 -7.86 15.66
N VAL A 945 -25.86 -7.19 16.78
CA VAL A 945 -25.02 -7.73 17.85
C VAL A 945 -25.88 -8.02 19.08
N THR A 946 -25.84 -9.25 19.56
CA THR A 946 -26.56 -9.69 20.75
C THR A 946 -25.60 -9.83 21.92
N PHE A 947 -25.84 -9.05 22.96
CA PHE A 947 -25.12 -9.14 24.23
C PHE A 947 -25.88 -10.09 25.16
N THR A 948 -25.19 -11.12 25.64
CA THR A 948 -25.75 -12.17 26.50
C THR A 948 -24.96 -12.24 27.78
N VAL A 949 -25.65 -12.08 28.91
CA VAL A 949 -25.05 -12.19 30.25
C VAL A 949 -24.86 -13.66 30.59
N ASN A 950 -23.63 -14.03 30.92
CA ASN A 950 -23.26 -15.35 31.43
C ASN A 950 -22.99 -15.26 32.94
N PRO A 951 -23.89 -15.80 33.79
CA PRO A 951 -23.70 -15.74 35.24
C PRO A 951 -22.39 -16.40 35.70
N GLY A 952 -21.77 -15.79 36.71
CA GLY A 952 -20.58 -16.30 37.37
C GLY A 952 -20.83 -17.55 38.20
N SER A 953 -19.76 -18.23 38.60
CA SER A 953 -19.82 -19.41 39.47
C SER A 953 -20.44 -19.12 40.85
N SER A 954 -20.37 -17.86 41.32
CA SER A 954 -21.03 -17.41 42.55
C SER A 954 -22.54 -17.15 42.39
N GLY A 955 -23.04 -17.09 41.15
CA GLY A 955 -24.38 -16.61 40.82
C GLY A 955 -24.46 -15.11 40.51
N ALA A 956 -23.35 -14.38 40.53
CA ALA A 956 -23.30 -12.98 40.09
C ALA A 956 -23.75 -12.83 38.63
N SER A 957 -24.57 -11.83 38.32
CA SER A 957 -25.07 -11.56 36.97
C SER A 957 -25.53 -10.10 36.80
N GLY A 958 -25.97 -9.76 35.59
CA GLY A 958 -26.59 -8.49 35.22
C GLY A 958 -27.95 -8.64 34.53
N ASN A 959 -28.75 -7.57 34.54
CA ASN A 959 -30.07 -7.45 33.89
C ASN A 959 -30.10 -6.19 33.00
N PRO A 960 -30.56 -6.24 31.72
CA PRO A 960 -31.15 -7.38 31.03
C PRO A 960 -30.18 -8.55 30.80
N VAL A 961 -30.69 -9.78 30.87
CA VAL A 961 -29.89 -11.01 30.62
C VAL A 961 -29.48 -11.11 29.15
N SER A 962 -30.24 -10.48 28.25
CA SER A 962 -29.87 -10.35 26.84
C SER A 962 -30.40 -9.04 26.27
N SER A 963 -29.61 -8.39 25.41
CA SER A 963 -30.01 -7.22 24.64
C SER A 963 -29.38 -7.25 23.25
N THR A 964 -30.12 -6.87 22.21
CA THR A 964 -29.62 -6.78 20.83
C THR A 964 -29.61 -5.33 20.36
N SER A 965 -28.55 -4.91 19.70
CA SER A 965 -28.42 -3.61 19.04
C SER A 965 -27.79 -3.78 17.66
N THR A 966 -28.11 -2.88 16.73
CA THR A 966 -27.55 -2.87 15.38
C THR A 966 -26.39 -1.86 15.31
N THR A 967 -25.32 -2.19 14.59
CA THR A 967 -24.20 -1.25 14.40
C THR A 967 -24.63 -0.02 13.60
N ASP A 968 -24.16 1.15 14.02
CA ASP A 968 -24.39 2.43 13.33
C ASP A 968 -23.41 2.64 12.14
N ALA A 969 -23.41 3.83 11.54
CA ALA A 969 -22.52 4.19 10.43
C ALA A 969 -21.03 4.06 10.75
N THR A 970 -20.66 4.06 12.03
CA THR A 970 -19.27 3.88 12.51
C THR A 970 -18.97 2.44 12.91
N GLY A 971 -19.89 1.51 12.62
CA GLY A 971 -19.75 0.10 12.97
C GLY A 971 -19.95 -0.17 14.47
N PHE A 972 -20.48 0.79 15.23
CA PHE A 972 -20.55 0.69 16.69
C PHE A 972 -21.92 0.23 17.17
N ALA A 973 -21.95 -0.70 18.13
CA ALA A 973 -23.16 -1.22 18.76
C ALA A 973 -23.02 -1.20 20.29
N THR A 974 -24.08 -0.76 20.99
CA THR A 974 -24.07 -0.64 22.46
C THR A 974 -25.24 -1.37 23.12
N THR A 975 -24.98 -1.96 24.29
CA THR A 975 -26.04 -2.50 25.14
C THR A 975 -27.00 -1.45 25.66
N SER A 976 -28.17 -1.90 26.08
CA SER A 976 -28.97 -1.16 27.07
C SER A 976 -28.24 -1.09 28.43
N PRO A 977 -28.59 -0.15 29.33
CA PRO A 977 -27.97 -0.09 30.66
C PRO A 977 -28.10 -1.41 31.42
N LEU A 978 -26.97 -1.93 31.90
CA LEU A 978 -26.89 -3.20 32.63
C LEU A 978 -26.91 -2.93 34.14
N THR A 979 -27.72 -3.68 34.88
CA THR A 979 -27.82 -3.57 36.35
C THR A 979 -27.38 -4.86 37.03
N ALA A 980 -26.44 -4.76 37.98
CA ALA A 980 -25.96 -5.88 38.78
C ALA A 980 -27.09 -6.54 39.57
N ASN A 981 -27.07 -7.88 39.68
CA ASN A 981 -27.96 -8.58 40.60
C ASN A 981 -27.52 -8.38 42.07
N ASP A 982 -28.21 -9.04 43.01
CA ASP A 982 -27.95 -8.95 44.44
C ASP A 982 -26.80 -9.85 44.93
N ILE A 983 -26.09 -10.53 44.03
CA ILE A 983 -25.02 -11.48 44.33
C ILE A 983 -23.67 -10.90 43.92
N ALA A 984 -22.72 -10.88 44.86
CA ALA A 984 -21.35 -10.46 44.61
C ALA A 984 -20.54 -11.54 43.85
N GLY A 985 -19.59 -11.09 43.03
CA GLY A 985 -18.69 -11.94 42.24
C GLY A 985 -18.57 -11.49 40.79
N ASP A 986 -17.73 -12.20 40.05
CA ASP A 986 -17.44 -11.91 38.65
C ASP A 986 -18.39 -12.65 37.72
N PHE A 987 -18.74 -12.04 36.60
CA PHE A 987 -19.51 -12.64 35.52
C PHE A 987 -19.07 -12.06 34.19
N THR A 988 -19.50 -12.67 33.08
CA THR A 988 -19.14 -12.17 31.75
C THR A 988 -20.38 -11.78 30.95
N VAL A 989 -20.20 -10.90 29.99
CA VAL A 989 -21.18 -10.62 28.94
C VAL A 989 -20.53 -10.94 27.60
N THR A 990 -21.16 -11.80 26.82
CA THR A 990 -20.70 -12.14 25.48
C THR A 990 -21.51 -11.35 24.46
N ALA A 991 -20.85 -10.55 23.64
CA ALA A 991 -21.42 -9.95 22.44
C ALA A 991 -21.16 -10.90 21.26
N SER A 992 -22.22 -11.30 20.57
CA SER A 992 -22.15 -12.26 19.46
C SER A 992 -22.97 -11.80 18.26
N SER A 993 -22.53 -12.24 17.09
CA SER A 993 -23.26 -12.13 15.83
C SER A 993 -23.13 -13.46 15.08
N PRO A 994 -24.16 -13.97 14.38
CA PRO A 994 -24.16 -15.33 13.81
C PRO A 994 -23.00 -15.69 12.87
N MET A 995 -22.28 -14.69 12.34
CA MET A 995 -21.22 -14.85 11.34
C MET A 995 -19.85 -14.33 11.82
N LEU A 996 -19.74 -13.87 13.08
CA LEU A 996 -18.54 -13.28 13.66
C LEU A 996 -18.07 -14.07 14.88
N GLY A 997 -16.78 -13.93 15.22
CA GLY A 997 -16.27 -14.35 16.52
C GLY A 997 -16.89 -13.51 17.65
N ASP A 998 -16.99 -14.10 18.84
CA ASP A 998 -17.60 -13.45 19.99
C ASP A 998 -16.63 -12.49 20.70
N ALA A 999 -17.14 -11.34 21.14
CA ALA A 999 -16.41 -10.43 22.05
C ALA A 999 -16.89 -10.62 23.49
N THR A 1000 -15.97 -10.62 24.46
CA THR A 1000 -16.30 -10.86 25.87
C THR A 1000 -15.96 -9.65 26.75
N PHE A 1001 -16.92 -9.27 27.60
CA PHE A 1001 -16.75 -8.28 28.67
C PHE A 1001 -16.68 -9.00 30.01
N ASN A 1002 -15.71 -8.64 30.85
CA ASN A 1002 -15.59 -9.12 32.22
C ASN A 1002 -16.13 -8.04 33.18
N LEU A 1003 -17.07 -8.41 34.05
CA LEU A 1003 -17.74 -7.49 34.97
C LEU A 1003 -17.76 -8.05 36.39
N THR A 1004 -17.76 -7.16 37.39
CA THR A 1004 -17.74 -7.56 38.80
C THR A 1004 -18.83 -6.88 39.63
N ASN A 1005 -19.61 -7.67 40.36
CA ASN A 1005 -20.47 -7.20 41.45
C ASN A 1005 -19.64 -7.19 42.75
N THR A 1006 -19.20 -6.02 43.17
CA THR A 1006 -18.29 -5.85 44.32
C THR A 1006 -19.01 -6.13 45.64
N SER A 1007 -18.38 -6.89 46.55
CA SER A 1007 -18.92 -7.07 47.89
C SER A 1007 -18.94 -5.73 48.64
N LEU A 1008 -19.96 -5.51 49.47
CA LEU A 1008 -19.97 -4.37 50.38
C LEU A 1008 -18.73 -4.46 51.29
N PRO A 1009 -18.00 -3.34 51.52
CA PRO A 1009 -16.94 -3.33 52.51
C PRO A 1009 -17.51 -3.74 53.87
N PRO A 1010 -16.77 -4.50 54.69
CA PRO A 1010 -17.23 -4.89 56.02
C PRO A 1010 -17.57 -3.63 56.80
N VAL A 1011 -18.83 -3.52 57.24
CA VAL A 1011 -19.24 -2.48 58.17
C VAL A 1011 -18.56 -2.79 59.51
N ASP A 1012 -17.58 -1.99 59.90
CA ASP A 1012 -17.03 -2.05 61.25
C ASP A 1012 -18.18 -1.85 62.25
N PRO A 1013 -18.35 -2.71 63.26
CA PRO A 1013 -19.37 -2.51 64.27
C PRO A 1013 -19.08 -1.21 65.02
N PRO A 1014 -20.11 -0.41 65.39
CA PRO A 1014 -19.91 0.81 66.14
C PRO A 1014 -19.23 0.51 67.48
N PRO A 1015 -18.40 1.44 68.00
CA PRO A 1015 -17.66 1.21 69.24
C PRO A 1015 -18.65 0.94 70.39
N VAL A 1016 -18.44 -0.20 71.05
CA VAL A 1016 -19.21 -0.61 72.23
C VAL A 1016 -18.77 0.24 73.41
N ASP A 1017 -19.62 1.16 73.87
CA ASP A 1017 -19.45 1.86 75.15
C ASP A 1017 -19.51 0.85 76.33
N PRO A 1018 -18.74 1.09 77.42
CA PRO A 1018 -18.71 0.19 78.57
C PRO A 1018 -20.05 0.21 79.35
N PRO A 1019 -20.41 -0.90 80.03
CA PRO A 1019 -21.76 -1.11 80.55
C PRO A 1019 -22.03 -0.28 81.83
N ASP A 1020 -23.19 0.38 81.85
CA ASP A 1020 -23.81 0.99 83.03
C ASP A 1020 -24.38 -0.12 83.95
N PRO A 1021 -23.98 -0.19 85.24
CA PRO A 1021 -24.38 -1.26 86.15
C PRO A 1021 -25.70 -0.95 86.86
N THR A 1022 -26.83 -0.95 86.16
CA THR A 1022 -28.15 -1.06 86.82
C THR A 1022 -29.14 -1.92 86.03
N LEU A 1023 -29.20 -3.22 86.35
CA LEU A 1023 -30.41 -4.00 86.71
C LEU A 1023 -30.21 -5.52 86.44
N PRO A 1024 -30.75 -6.42 87.30
CA PRO A 1024 -30.48 -7.85 87.22
C PRO A 1024 -31.60 -8.67 86.51
N THR A 1025 -31.15 -9.68 85.76
CA THR A 1025 -31.62 -11.08 85.64
C THR A 1025 -33.12 -11.40 85.80
N SER A 1026 -33.76 -12.03 84.80
CA SER A 1026 -33.72 -13.48 84.56
C SER A 1026 -34.93 -14.00 83.76
N GLU A 1027 -34.61 -14.84 82.79
CA GLU A 1027 -35.35 -16.02 82.28
C GLU A 1027 -36.57 -15.90 81.33
N LEU A 1028 -36.29 -16.38 80.11
CA LEU A 1028 -36.98 -17.47 79.38
C LEU A 1028 -38.48 -17.27 79.05
N LEU A 1029 -38.82 -17.18 77.76
CA LEU A 1029 -39.40 -18.27 76.94
C LEU A 1029 -39.98 -17.73 75.60
N SER A 1030 -39.77 -18.51 74.54
CA SER A 1030 -40.76 -18.89 73.51
C SER A 1030 -41.36 -17.88 72.49
N PHE A 1031 -41.15 -18.25 71.22
CA PHE A 1031 -42.15 -18.47 70.15
C PHE A 1031 -42.93 -17.31 69.46
N TRP A 1032 -42.72 -17.23 68.12
CA TRP A 1032 -43.64 -17.11 66.95
C TRP A 1032 -44.52 -15.86 66.66
N ILE A 1033 -44.60 -15.56 65.32
CA ILE A 1033 -45.78 -15.11 64.51
C ILE A 1033 -46.18 -13.61 64.63
N ASP A 1034 -46.60 -12.83 63.62
CA ASP A 1034 -46.90 -13.02 62.18
C ASP A 1034 -47.11 -11.64 61.46
N ILE A 1035 -46.83 -11.64 60.15
CA ILE A 1035 -47.40 -10.95 58.95
C ILE A 1035 -48.34 -9.72 59.03
N GLN A 1036 -48.11 -8.72 58.15
CA GLN A 1036 -48.88 -8.40 56.91
C GLN A 1036 -48.72 -6.90 56.48
N GLU A 1037 -48.08 -6.69 55.31
CA GLU A 1037 -48.47 -5.87 54.12
C GLU A 1037 -49.56 -4.75 54.23
N PRO A 1038 -49.73 -3.83 53.25
CA PRO A 1038 -48.76 -3.07 52.43
C PRO A 1038 -49.20 -1.61 52.06
N LEU A 1039 -48.41 -0.96 51.18
CA LEU A 1039 -48.74 0.10 50.19
C LEU A 1039 -49.24 1.51 50.62
N LEU A 1040 -48.49 2.56 50.22
CA LEU A 1040 -49.00 3.72 49.44
C LEU A 1040 -47.89 4.71 48.98
N ILE A 1041 -47.53 4.60 47.69
CA ILE A 1041 -47.34 5.62 46.62
C ILE A 1041 -46.65 6.99 46.93
N PRO A 1042 -45.74 7.42 46.03
CA PRO A 1042 -45.77 8.78 45.49
C PRO A 1042 -46.01 8.84 43.95
N LYS A 1043 -47.12 9.49 43.57
CA LYS A 1043 -47.42 10.21 42.32
C LYS A 1043 -46.51 11.46 42.28
N THR A 1044 -46.07 12.10 41.18
CA THR A 1044 -46.45 12.25 39.76
C THR A 1044 -45.32 13.12 39.13
N ALA A 1045 -44.75 12.90 37.93
CA ALA A 1045 -45.26 12.90 36.55
C ALA A 1045 -45.47 14.29 35.89
N CYS A 1046 -44.75 14.51 34.77
CA CYS A 1046 -45.12 15.13 33.46
C CYS A 1046 -43.88 14.88 32.54
N GLY A 1047 -43.85 14.10 31.44
CA GLY A 1047 -44.78 13.83 30.31
C GLY A 1047 -44.43 14.77 29.14
N PHE A 1048 -44.19 14.42 27.86
CA PHE A 1048 -44.61 13.29 27.01
C PHE A 1048 -43.75 13.18 25.70
N SER A 1049 -43.84 12.00 25.05
CA SER A 1049 -43.23 11.49 23.80
C SER A 1049 -43.57 12.23 22.49
N PRO A 1050 -42.96 11.83 21.34
CA PRO A 1050 -43.72 11.62 20.11
C PRO A 1050 -43.69 10.15 19.62
N PRO A 1051 -44.62 9.74 18.73
CA PRO A 1051 -44.75 8.39 18.18
C PRO A 1051 -44.10 8.22 16.80
N ILE A 1052 -43.90 6.96 16.45
CA ILE A 1052 -43.57 6.40 15.13
C ILE A 1052 -44.79 6.49 14.20
N ASP A 1053 -44.57 6.87 12.93
CA ASP A 1053 -45.54 6.70 11.85
C ASP A 1053 -45.04 5.66 10.83
N VAL A 1054 -45.90 4.69 10.54
CA VAL A 1054 -45.80 3.67 9.49
C VAL A 1054 -46.56 4.21 8.27
N ALA A 1055 -45.89 4.33 7.13
CA ALA A 1055 -46.52 4.77 5.89
C ALA A 1055 -47.20 3.60 5.15
N VAL A 1056 -48.49 3.76 4.84
CA VAL A 1056 -49.18 3.06 3.74
C VAL A 1056 -49.78 4.15 2.84
N ASN A 1057 -49.54 4.01 1.53
CA ASN A 1057 -49.79 4.99 0.46
C ASN A 1057 -51.23 4.90 -0.12
N ILE A 1058 -51.57 5.87 -1.01
CA ILE A 1058 -52.62 5.95 -2.09
C ILE A 1058 -53.59 7.18 -1.90
N PRO A 1059 -53.98 7.98 -2.94
CA PRO A 1059 -53.42 9.31 -3.27
C PRO A 1059 -54.46 10.47 -3.45
N GLY A 1060 -54.02 11.71 -3.69
CA GLY A 1060 -54.79 12.72 -4.45
C GLY A 1060 -54.97 14.13 -3.84
N LEU A 1061 -54.83 15.14 -4.73
CA LEU A 1061 -55.15 16.60 -4.61
C LEU A 1061 -54.23 17.43 -3.70
N ALA A 1062 -53.24 18.16 -4.22
CA ALA A 1062 -53.29 19.41 -5.00
C ALA A 1062 -53.42 20.71 -4.17
N ASP A 1063 -52.46 21.60 -4.44
CA ASP A 1063 -52.45 23.07 -4.33
C ASP A 1063 -52.32 23.73 -2.94
N ARG A 1064 -51.20 24.45 -2.70
CA ARG A 1064 -51.09 25.93 -2.83
C ARG A 1064 -49.83 26.52 -2.14
N LEU A 1065 -48.85 26.96 -2.95
CA LEU A 1065 -48.02 28.22 -2.90
C LEU A 1065 -47.25 28.63 -1.60
N PRO A 1066 -46.22 29.51 -1.67
CA PRO A 1066 -44.91 29.49 -2.36
C PRO A 1066 -43.72 29.81 -1.37
N PRO A 1067 -42.44 29.97 -1.79
CA PRO A 1067 -41.22 29.81 -0.97
C PRO A 1067 -40.69 31.12 -0.33
N PRO A 1068 -39.70 31.08 0.59
CA PRO A 1068 -38.89 32.24 0.94
C PRO A 1068 -37.48 32.20 0.32
N ASP A 1069 -37.16 33.28 -0.40
CA ASP A 1069 -35.82 33.74 -0.76
C ASP A 1069 -34.94 33.96 0.47
N ILE A 1070 -33.66 33.59 0.38
CA ILE A 1070 -32.59 34.09 1.25
C ILE A 1070 -31.60 34.87 0.38
N ASP A 1071 -31.47 36.15 0.70
CA ASP A 1071 -30.43 37.04 0.20
C ASP A 1071 -29.59 37.58 1.37
N LYS A 1072 -28.39 38.01 0.99
CA LYS A 1072 -27.12 38.17 1.71
C LYS A 1072 -27.05 39.22 2.85
N GLN A 1073 -25.84 39.22 3.45
CA GLN A 1073 -25.12 40.23 4.27
C GLN A 1073 -25.13 39.91 5.77
N GLY A 1074 -24.02 39.63 6.46
CA GLY A 1074 -22.64 40.08 6.30
C GLY A 1074 -22.34 41.12 7.39
N LEU A 1075 -21.49 40.78 8.37
CA LEU A 1075 -20.61 41.65 9.18
C LEU A 1075 -19.98 40.83 10.32
N GLY A 1076 -18.66 40.67 10.31
CA GLY A 1076 -17.89 40.03 11.36
C GLY A 1076 -17.47 40.99 12.48
N THR A 1077 -16.93 40.44 13.58
CA THR A 1077 -15.60 40.73 14.15
C THR A 1077 -15.40 40.02 15.50
N ALA A 1078 -14.27 39.30 15.57
CA ALA A 1078 -13.34 39.02 16.68
C ALA A 1078 -13.83 39.00 18.16
N CYS A 1079 -13.47 37.93 18.89
CA CYS A 1079 -12.59 38.03 20.05
C CYS A 1079 -12.06 36.64 20.47
N GLU A 1080 -10.79 36.64 20.84
CA GLU A 1080 -9.89 35.52 21.12
C GLU A 1080 -10.24 34.71 22.38
N PHE A 1081 -9.77 33.46 22.34
CA PHE A 1081 -9.65 32.54 23.46
C PHE A 1081 -8.61 33.02 24.48
N SER A 1082 -8.98 33.04 25.76
CA SER A 1082 -8.02 32.94 26.86
C SER A 1082 -8.71 32.40 28.13
N LEU A 1083 -8.17 31.30 28.67
CA LEU A 1083 -8.27 30.85 30.08
C LEU A 1083 -7.35 29.61 30.19
N ILE A 1084 -6.06 29.82 30.41
CA ILE A 1084 -5.39 29.96 31.73
C ILE A 1084 -5.37 28.62 32.50
N GLU A 1085 -4.19 28.00 32.48
CA GLU A 1085 -3.72 27.02 33.45
C GLU A 1085 -3.84 27.57 34.88
N TYR A 1086 -4.26 26.71 35.82
CA TYR A 1086 -3.96 26.91 37.24
C TYR A 1086 -3.29 25.67 37.81
N ARG A 1087 -1.97 25.80 38.06
CA ARG A 1087 -1.20 24.96 38.99
C ARG A 1087 -1.64 25.23 40.42
N TYR A 1088 -1.83 24.16 41.19
CA TYR A 1088 -2.04 24.19 42.63
C TYR A 1088 -0.75 24.51 43.39
N ARG A 1089 -0.84 25.37 44.40
CA ARG A 1089 -0.07 25.23 45.65
C ARG A 1089 -1.01 25.41 46.85
N THR A 1090 -0.81 24.53 47.81
CA THR A 1090 -1.63 24.23 48.97
C THR A 1090 -1.54 25.27 50.08
N SER A 1091 -2.66 25.45 50.81
CA SER A 1091 -2.66 25.41 52.28
C SER A 1091 -4.04 24.93 52.80
N ASN A 1092 -4.11 23.64 53.17
CA ASN A 1092 -4.88 22.94 54.21
C ASN A 1092 -6.36 23.36 54.51
N THR A 1093 -7.35 22.49 54.72
CA THR A 1093 -7.51 21.01 54.79
C THR A 1093 -9.02 20.75 54.96
N THR A 1094 -9.62 19.96 54.06
CA THR A 1094 -10.78 19.02 54.13
C THR A 1094 -12.02 19.27 55.02
N PRO A 1095 -13.24 18.79 54.64
CA PRO A 1095 -13.59 17.83 53.58
C PRO A 1095 -14.25 18.43 52.34
#